data_AF-A0A8G1VSL8-F1
#
_entry.id   AF-A0A8G1VSL8-F1
#
_cell.length_a   1.000
_cell.length_b   1.000
_cell.length_c   1.000
_cell.angle_alpha   90.00
_cell.angle_beta   90.00
_cell.angle_gamma   90.00
#
_symmetry.space_group_name_H-M   'P 1'
#
loop_
_entity.id
_entity.type
_entity.pdbx_description
1 polymer ?
#
loop_
_entity_poly.entity_id
_entity_poly.type
_entity_poly.pdbx_seq_one_letter_code
_entity_poly.pdbx_strand_id
1 'polypeptide(L)'
;MNLQISRIPSRPLVVFLLMDASSLADWAVIDTRTYATSVAFLSIVDTSQLGWARSGTADAETSQKPGEIRSLGDLDHFRLTPRATYVDSSTIYNLALQYPSLGQEDYVETATRLVRSISPETSFRIINNHYIGDNGVGHVYFRQTLHGIDVENADCNVNIGKNGEIFSYGSSFFAGNFPPGGSIAQSILSHPILALQQVVDILHVPITVGTVRAKPVTQNNTYILQGAAGAVSDPIANLVYLVTPNNTLTLTWRVETDVHDHWLITYIDAATSTTIHGVIDYVSEASYQVYPWGTNDPTDGTRIIVTNPWDLASSPYTWHSDGLANYISTRGNNAIAQWNPSGGRPYRNNYRPSSPTLEFQYPYAPNQTYPAAYLNASITQLFYTVNAYHDLLYQLGFTEAAGNFEFNNGGRGGRSHDYVILNAQDGSGTDNANFAAPPDGIPGRMSMFLWVEPGSATDVIRDGSFDSGIVIHEYTHGLSTRLTGGPHNAGCLSTLESAGMGEGWGDFMATAIRVKPADSRNTSYTVGAWAQATKSGVRAYQYSTSLRENPLLYTHVNEFEGVHAIGTVWASMLYEVMWNLMDRYGVGSSVGGGLGISGAGGSYLHRGFGKGVREMDGRYLSLKLVVDGMALQPCNPTFVQARDAILDADVALTGGKNGCEIWRGFAKRGLGSGARYRRFRRMGSTTIPPGVCQDLMR
;
A
#
# COMPACT_ATOMS: atom_id res chain seq x y z
N MET A 1 -15.29 -51.67 -31.32
CA MET A 1 -15.31 -52.95 -30.58
C MET A 1 -16.41 -52.84 -29.53
N ASN A 2 -17.31 -53.84 -29.47
CA ASN A 2 -18.25 -54.24 -28.40
C ASN A 2 -18.07 -53.56 -27.02
N LEU A 3 -19.05 -53.31 -26.14
CA LEU A 3 -20.51 -53.45 -26.04
C LEU A 3 -20.86 -53.06 -24.58
N GLN A 4 -21.93 -52.28 -24.32
CA GLN A 4 -22.83 -52.24 -23.13
C GLN A 4 -22.27 -52.36 -21.67
N ILE A 5 -22.91 -51.85 -20.60
CA ILE A 5 -24.31 -51.99 -20.13
C ILE A 5 -24.80 -50.72 -19.40
N SER A 6 -26.13 -50.54 -19.34
CA SER A 6 -26.86 -49.42 -18.72
C SER A 6 -27.66 -49.83 -17.47
N ARG A 7 -27.92 -48.88 -16.53
CA ARG A 7 -29.27 -48.46 -16.03
C ARG A 7 -29.28 -47.60 -14.74
N ILE A 8 -30.42 -46.94 -14.52
CA ILE A 8 -30.80 -45.83 -13.61
C ILE A 8 -32.30 -46.08 -13.24
N PRO A 9 -32.97 -45.59 -12.14
CA PRO A 9 -32.65 -44.47 -11.22
C PRO A 9 -32.94 -44.70 -9.69
N SER A 10 -32.74 -43.69 -8.81
CA SER A 10 -33.84 -43.03 -8.04
C SER A 10 -33.39 -42.11 -6.87
N ARG A 11 -34.24 -41.11 -6.53
CA ARG A 11 -34.11 -40.15 -5.40
C ARG A 11 -34.85 -40.66 -4.14
N PRO A 12 -34.82 -39.91 -3.03
CA PRO A 12 -36.09 -39.30 -2.61
C PRO A 12 -36.04 -37.78 -2.34
N LEU A 13 -37.23 -37.17 -2.35
CA LEU A 13 -37.51 -35.82 -1.85
C LEU A 13 -37.57 -35.81 -0.31
N VAL A 14 -37.32 -34.64 0.29
CA VAL A 14 -38.01 -34.22 1.52
C VAL A 14 -38.54 -32.79 1.32
N VAL A 15 -39.76 -32.55 1.78
CA VAL A 15 -40.48 -31.26 1.73
C VAL A 15 -41.03 -30.97 3.13
N PHE A 16 -40.76 -29.78 3.66
CA PHE A 16 -41.56 -29.06 4.67
C PHE A 16 -41.30 -27.56 4.42
N LEU A 17 -42.27 -26.71 4.04
CA LEU A 17 -43.49 -26.22 4.70
C LEU A 17 -43.27 -25.28 5.90
N LEU A 18 -43.50 -23.99 5.62
CA LEU A 18 -44.09 -22.92 6.44
C LEU A 18 -43.76 -22.81 7.95
N MET A 19 -43.31 -21.61 8.34
CA MET A 19 -44.14 -20.76 9.23
C MET A 19 -43.79 -19.28 9.09
N ASP A 20 -44.84 -18.45 9.16
CA ASP A 20 -44.82 -16.98 9.18
C ASP A 20 -45.23 -16.51 10.58
N ALA A 21 -44.64 -15.43 11.07
CA ALA A 21 -45.10 -14.70 12.26
C ALA A 21 -44.51 -13.28 12.27
N SER A 22 -45.39 -12.29 12.41
CA SER A 22 -45.08 -10.87 12.31
C SER A 22 -45.48 -10.09 13.56
N SER A 23 -45.09 -8.80 13.59
CA SER A 23 -45.57 -7.71 14.46
C SER A 23 -45.06 -7.60 15.91
N LEU A 24 -44.53 -6.41 16.22
CA LEU A 24 -44.99 -5.42 17.24
C LEU A 24 -43.84 -4.40 17.46
N ALA A 25 -44.03 -3.12 17.08
CA ALA A 25 -44.49 -2.00 17.94
C ALA A 25 -43.35 -1.43 18.85
N ASP A 26 -43.15 -0.12 19.07
CA ASP A 26 -43.82 1.11 18.59
C ASP A 26 -42.89 2.34 18.80
N TRP A 27 -43.09 3.43 18.02
CA TRP A 27 -43.08 4.89 18.33
C TRP A 27 -41.96 5.47 19.29
N ALA A 28 -41.45 6.69 19.12
CA ALA A 28 -42.16 7.93 18.76
C ALA A 28 -41.25 9.06 18.19
N VAL A 29 -41.93 10.07 17.65
CA VAL A 29 -41.43 11.36 17.11
C VAL A 29 -41.17 12.38 18.23
N ILE A 30 -40.24 13.33 18.04
CA ILE A 30 -40.40 14.75 18.43
C ILE A 30 -39.55 15.66 17.52
N ASP A 31 -40.17 16.76 17.07
CA ASP A 31 -39.63 17.85 16.26
C ASP A 31 -39.38 19.08 17.17
N THR A 32 -38.37 19.91 16.88
CA THR A 32 -38.45 21.37 17.13
C THR A 32 -37.50 22.15 16.21
N ARG A 33 -37.99 23.29 15.72
CA ARG A 33 -37.28 24.26 14.86
C ARG A 33 -36.79 25.51 15.62
N THR A 34 -36.00 26.34 14.92
CA THR A 34 -35.83 27.81 15.10
C THR A 34 -35.07 28.28 16.35
N TYR A 35 -34.08 29.17 16.24
CA TYR A 35 -34.21 30.56 15.79
C TYR A 35 -32.93 31.15 15.16
N ALA A 36 -33.07 32.29 14.47
CA ALA A 36 -31.97 33.13 14.00
C ALA A 36 -32.17 34.58 14.49
N THR A 37 -31.09 35.32 14.74
CA THR A 37 -31.06 36.80 14.63
C THR A 37 -29.63 37.35 14.60
N SER A 38 -29.45 38.43 13.86
CA SER A 38 -28.19 39.12 13.56
C SER A 38 -27.90 40.28 14.52
N VAL A 39 -26.63 40.68 14.66
CA VAL A 39 -26.23 42.09 14.85
C VAL A 39 -24.92 42.34 14.09
N ALA A 40 -24.81 43.49 13.42
CA ALA A 40 -23.58 44.01 12.81
C ALA A 40 -23.33 45.43 13.33
N PHE A 41 -22.08 45.88 13.37
CA PHE A 41 -21.74 47.31 13.43
C PHE A 41 -20.39 47.61 12.78
N LEU A 42 -20.34 48.72 12.02
CA LEU A 42 -19.15 49.32 11.42
C LEU A 42 -18.46 50.27 12.41
N SER A 43 -17.14 50.49 12.22
CA SER A 43 -16.62 51.87 12.08
C SER A 43 -15.23 51.91 11.43
N ILE A 44 -15.03 52.87 10.53
CA ILE A 44 -13.80 53.18 9.78
C ILE A 44 -13.08 54.36 10.47
N VAL A 45 -11.74 54.35 10.54
CA VAL A 45 -10.91 55.57 10.40
C VAL A 45 -9.58 55.21 9.72
N ASP A 46 -9.17 56.02 8.75
CA ASP A 46 -7.85 56.04 8.08
C ASP A 46 -7.32 57.49 8.12
N THR A 47 -6.04 57.70 8.41
CA THR A 47 -5.24 58.87 7.96
C THR A 47 -3.74 58.72 8.26
N SER A 48 -2.97 58.35 7.23
CA SER A 48 -1.77 59.06 6.70
C SER A 48 -0.81 59.92 7.60
N GLN A 49 0.50 59.66 7.36
CA GLN A 49 1.60 60.61 6.99
C GLN A 49 2.72 61.07 7.97
N LEU A 50 3.96 60.99 7.41
CA LEU A 50 5.18 61.82 7.61
C LEU A 50 6.11 61.62 8.84
N GLY A 51 7.28 60.99 8.60
CA GLY A 51 8.53 61.78 8.50
C GLY A 51 9.77 61.48 9.40
N TRP A 52 10.80 60.90 8.77
CA TRP A 52 12.27 61.12 8.99
C TRP A 52 13.04 60.58 10.23
N ALA A 53 13.89 59.56 9.92
CA ALA A 53 15.35 59.49 10.14
C ALA A 53 16.02 58.81 11.38
N ARG A 54 16.73 57.70 11.09
CA ARG A 54 18.00 57.14 11.68
C ARG A 54 18.07 56.99 13.21
N SER A 55 18.32 55.82 13.81
CA SER A 55 19.36 54.81 13.52
C SER A 55 19.17 53.58 14.45
N GLY A 56 19.93 52.49 14.24
CA GLY A 56 20.08 51.42 15.26
C GLY A 56 19.70 50.02 14.79
N THR A 57 20.65 49.11 14.91
CA THR A 57 20.60 47.66 14.66
C THR A 57 19.67 46.89 15.61
N ALA A 58 18.79 46.03 15.08
CA ALA A 58 18.45 44.71 15.65
C ALA A 58 17.58 43.90 14.67
N ASP A 59 17.90 42.61 14.56
CA ASP A 59 17.08 41.43 14.23
C ASP A 59 15.78 41.57 13.41
N ALA A 60 15.76 40.91 12.25
CA ALA A 60 14.56 40.74 11.45
C ALA A 60 13.73 39.54 11.93
N GLU A 61 12.57 39.82 12.52
CA GLU A 61 11.51 38.82 12.72
C GLU A 61 11.03 38.31 11.34
N THR A 62 11.23 37.03 11.06
CA THR A 62 10.65 36.36 9.89
C THR A 62 9.23 35.88 10.21
N SER A 63 8.23 36.52 9.59
CA SER A 63 6.84 36.08 9.70
C SER A 63 6.65 34.67 9.10
N GLN A 64 6.30 33.69 9.94
CA GLN A 64 6.00 32.34 9.48
C GLN A 64 4.77 32.30 8.58
N LYS A 65 4.84 31.51 7.50
CA LYS A 65 3.67 31.10 6.71
C LYS A 65 3.08 29.83 7.32
N PRO A 66 1.75 29.67 7.40
CA PRO A 66 1.14 28.41 7.77
C PRO A 66 1.26 27.42 6.60
N GLY A 67 1.91 26.27 6.82
CA GLY A 67 2.00 25.21 5.82
C GLY A 67 3.24 24.31 5.84
N GLU A 68 4.28 24.62 6.63
CA GLU A 68 5.44 23.72 6.78
C GLU A 68 5.09 22.53 7.69
N ILE A 69 5.07 21.33 7.11
CA ILE A 69 5.13 20.07 7.84
C ILE A 69 6.52 20.00 8.48
N ARG A 70 6.60 20.03 9.81
CA ARG A 70 7.86 19.76 10.52
C ARG A 70 8.19 18.28 10.37
N SER A 71 9.35 17.98 9.79
CA SER A 71 9.96 16.66 9.94
C SER A 71 10.31 16.43 11.41
N LEU A 72 10.24 15.17 11.87
CA LEU A 72 10.77 14.81 13.17
C LEU A 72 12.28 15.12 13.26
N GLY A 73 12.78 15.28 14.49
CA GLY A 73 14.21 15.31 14.77
C GLY A 73 14.88 13.96 14.52
N ASP A 74 16.22 13.95 14.53
CA ASP A 74 17.03 12.73 14.38
C ASP A 74 16.72 11.71 15.51
N LEU A 75 15.91 10.69 15.18
CA LEU A 75 15.53 9.63 16.11
C LEU A 75 16.67 8.63 16.36
N ASP A 76 17.64 8.52 15.44
CA ASP A 76 18.73 7.54 15.54
C ASP A 76 19.68 7.85 16.70
N HIS A 77 19.83 9.15 17.02
CA HIS A 77 20.52 9.62 18.22
C HIS A 77 19.96 9.03 19.52
N PHE A 78 18.68 8.64 19.55
CA PHE A 78 17.98 8.16 20.75
C PHE A 78 17.69 6.65 20.72
N ARG A 79 18.31 5.86 19.83
CA ARG A 79 18.11 4.40 19.80
C ARG A 79 18.59 3.71 21.09
N LEU A 80 17.76 2.81 21.61
CA LEU A 80 18.11 1.96 22.75
C LEU A 80 19.15 0.89 22.37
N THR A 81 20.12 0.65 23.25
CA THR A 81 21.19 -0.33 23.04
C THR A 81 20.78 -1.76 23.46
N PRO A 82 21.02 -2.79 22.64
CA PRO A 82 20.81 -4.19 23.01
C PRO A 82 21.64 -4.60 24.24
N ARG A 83 21.00 -5.27 25.20
CA ARG A 83 21.64 -5.67 26.48
C ARG A 83 21.22 -7.04 27.02
N ALA A 84 20.42 -7.79 26.27
CA ALA A 84 19.93 -9.11 26.69
C ALA A 84 21.01 -10.19 26.55
N THR A 85 21.07 -11.10 27.52
CA THR A 85 21.79 -12.37 27.40
C THR A 85 20.82 -13.48 27.00
N TYR A 86 21.33 -14.54 26.38
CA TYR A 86 20.55 -15.72 25.99
C TYR A 86 21.33 -16.99 26.36
N VAL A 87 20.62 -17.98 26.89
CA VAL A 87 21.16 -19.29 27.27
C VAL A 87 20.39 -20.36 26.50
N ASP A 88 21.08 -21.01 25.57
CA ASP A 88 20.52 -22.03 24.69
C ASP A 88 20.37 -23.41 25.34
N SER A 89 19.68 -24.31 24.65
CA SER A 89 19.39 -25.67 25.10
C SER A 89 20.62 -26.55 25.30
N SER A 90 21.74 -26.28 24.62
CA SER A 90 22.99 -27.02 24.83
C SER A 90 23.66 -26.64 26.14
N THR A 91 23.51 -25.37 26.54
CA THR A 91 24.00 -24.85 27.82
C THR A 91 23.09 -25.28 28.98
N ILE A 92 21.76 -25.26 28.79
CA ILE A 92 20.78 -25.71 29.80
C ILE A 92 20.90 -27.19 30.15
N TYR A 93 21.29 -28.06 29.21
CA TYR A 93 21.40 -29.51 29.46
C TYR A 93 22.31 -29.86 30.66
N ASN A 94 23.32 -29.03 30.94
CA ASN A 94 24.21 -29.21 32.10
C ASN A 94 23.64 -28.65 33.42
N LEU A 95 22.61 -27.80 33.36
CA LEU A 95 21.92 -27.18 34.50
C LEU A 95 20.62 -27.89 34.89
N ALA A 96 20.04 -28.71 34.00
CA ALA A 96 18.76 -29.39 34.20
C ALA A 96 18.68 -30.25 35.48
N LEU A 97 19.83 -30.75 35.97
CA LEU A 97 19.94 -31.51 37.22
C LEU A 97 19.63 -30.68 38.50
N GLN A 98 19.59 -29.35 38.43
CA GLN A 98 19.31 -28.48 39.59
C GLN A 98 17.83 -28.06 39.72
N TYR A 99 17.03 -28.16 38.66
CA TYR A 99 15.66 -27.63 38.62
C TYR A 99 14.68 -28.66 38.02
N PRO A 100 14.36 -29.75 38.76
CA PRO A 100 13.45 -30.78 38.25
C PRO A 100 12.05 -30.22 37.97
N SER A 101 11.42 -30.78 36.93
CA SER A 101 10.02 -30.53 36.57
C SER A 101 9.08 -30.94 37.71
N LEU A 102 7.99 -30.20 37.90
CA LEU A 102 6.93 -30.51 38.87
C LEU A 102 5.86 -31.47 38.30
N GLY A 103 5.97 -31.87 37.03
CA GLY A 103 4.93 -32.60 36.29
C GLY A 103 4.44 -31.82 35.08
N GLN A 104 3.54 -32.42 34.29
CA GLN A 104 3.11 -31.89 32.99
C GLN A 104 2.26 -30.61 33.04
N GLU A 105 1.73 -30.20 34.21
CA GLU A 105 0.66 -29.18 34.26
C GLU A 105 1.08 -27.78 34.75
N ASP A 106 2.30 -27.58 35.29
CA ASP A 106 2.76 -26.24 35.71
C ASP A 106 4.15 -25.85 35.15
N TYR A 107 4.12 -25.49 33.87
CA TYR A 107 5.27 -24.91 33.17
C TYR A 107 5.58 -23.47 33.62
N VAL A 108 4.60 -22.76 34.20
CA VAL A 108 4.73 -21.37 34.64
C VAL A 108 5.49 -21.28 35.96
N GLU A 109 5.21 -22.12 36.95
CA GLU A 109 6.00 -22.20 38.19
C GLU A 109 7.41 -22.77 37.92
N THR A 110 7.56 -23.66 36.94
CA THR A 110 8.89 -24.13 36.51
C THR A 110 9.73 -23.00 35.91
N ALA A 111 9.15 -22.17 35.05
CA ALA A 111 9.79 -20.95 34.58
C ALA A 111 10.05 -19.94 35.72
N THR A 112 9.09 -19.76 36.63
CA THR A 112 9.18 -18.80 37.75
C THR A 112 10.31 -19.16 38.72
N ARG A 113 10.51 -20.46 39.02
CA ARG A 113 11.65 -20.94 39.81
C ARG A 113 13.00 -20.59 39.18
N LEU A 114 13.13 -20.72 37.85
CA LEU A 114 14.35 -20.33 37.14
C LEU A 114 14.61 -18.82 37.26
N VAL A 115 13.59 -17.98 37.06
CA VAL A 115 13.77 -16.52 37.17
C VAL A 115 14.18 -16.11 38.59
N ARG A 116 13.58 -16.72 39.62
CA ARG A 116 14.01 -16.54 41.02
C ARG A 116 15.45 -16.99 41.27
N SER A 117 15.96 -18.02 40.60
CA SER A 117 17.33 -18.49 40.83
C SER A 117 18.40 -17.67 40.10
N ILE A 118 18.11 -17.17 38.89
CA ILE A 118 19.05 -16.33 38.12
C ILE A 118 19.02 -14.86 38.57
N SER A 119 18.01 -14.43 39.34
CA SER A 119 17.87 -13.04 39.81
C SER A 119 17.14 -12.98 41.18
N PRO A 120 17.71 -13.53 42.26
CA PRO A 120 17.03 -13.72 43.55
C PRO A 120 16.61 -12.41 44.24
N GLU A 121 17.42 -11.36 44.13
CA GLU A 121 17.13 -10.03 44.73
C GLU A 121 16.22 -9.16 43.85
N THR A 122 15.74 -9.68 42.71
CA THR A 122 14.92 -8.92 41.77
C THR A 122 13.43 -9.17 41.99
N SER A 123 12.69 -8.10 42.25
CA SER A 123 11.23 -8.13 42.14
C SER A 123 10.81 -8.16 40.66
N PHE A 124 9.86 -9.02 40.31
CA PHE A 124 9.32 -9.12 38.96
C PHE A 124 7.86 -9.56 38.99
N ARG A 125 7.14 -9.32 37.88
CA ARG A 125 5.79 -9.85 37.64
C ARG A 125 5.78 -10.77 36.42
N ILE A 126 4.88 -11.74 36.43
CA ILE A 126 4.56 -12.55 35.24
C ILE A 126 3.73 -11.68 34.28
N ILE A 127 3.93 -11.83 32.98
CA ILE A 127 3.06 -11.25 31.96
C ILE A 127 2.02 -12.31 31.59
N ASN A 128 0.73 -11.96 31.70
CA ASN A 128 -0.41 -12.89 31.63
C ASN A 128 -0.68 -13.51 30.23
N ASN A 129 0.24 -13.33 29.28
CA ASN A 129 0.17 -13.82 27.90
C ASN A 129 1.14 -15.00 27.63
N HIS A 130 1.47 -15.78 28.66
CA HIS A 130 2.17 -17.05 28.47
C HIS A 130 1.31 -18.02 27.65
N TYR A 131 1.94 -18.83 26.79
CA TYR A 131 1.24 -19.75 25.89
C TYR A 131 2.07 -21.02 25.65
N ILE A 132 1.48 -22.01 24.99
CA ILE A 132 2.21 -23.17 24.44
C ILE A 132 2.04 -23.09 22.92
N GLY A 133 3.14 -23.04 22.17
CA GLY A 133 3.09 -23.02 20.70
C GLY A 133 2.69 -24.38 20.11
N ASP A 134 2.30 -24.41 18.83
CA ASP A 134 1.98 -25.65 18.10
C ASP A 134 3.17 -26.63 18.03
N ASN A 135 4.39 -26.10 18.20
CA ASN A 135 5.62 -26.86 18.37
C ASN A 135 5.73 -27.54 19.75
N GLY A 136 4.75 -27.39 20.65
CA GLY A 136 4.70 -27.91 22.02
C GLY A 136 5.70 -27.27 22.98
N VAL A 137 6.23 -26.09 22.68
CA VAL A 137 7.10 -25.32 23.59
C VAL A 137 6.24 -24.33 24.36
N GLY A 138 6.33 -24.36 25.69
CA GLY A 138 5.74 -23.35 26.57
C GLY A 138 6.59 -22.09 26.61
N HIS A 139 5.98 -20.92 26.51
CA HIS A 139 6.64 -19.62 26.58
C HIS A 139 6.09 -18.83 27.75
N VAL A 140 6.95 -18.40 28.66
CA VAL A 140 6.60 -17.64 29.87
C VAL A 140 7.43 -16.37 29.93
N TYR A 141 6.78 -15.24 30.16
CA TYR A 141 7.40 -13.91 30.12
C TYR A 141 7.29 -13.21 31.47
N PHE A 142 8.35 -12.51 31.84
CA PHE A 142 8.51 -11.83 33.12
C PHE A 142 9.05 -10.43 32.90
N ARG A 143 8.50 -9.44 33.61
CA ARG A 143 9.00 -8.06 33.61
C ARG A 143 9.56 -7.73 34.99
N GLN A 144 10.79 -7.21 35.03
CA GLN A 144 11.37 -6.70 36.26
C GLN A 144 10.56 -5.49 36.76
N THR A 145 10.38 -5.39 38.06
CA THR A 145 9.66 -4.31 38.73
C THR A 145 10.50 -3.74 39.87
N LEU A 146 10.46 -2.44 40.08
CA LEU A 146 11.06 -1.78 41.25
C LEU A 146 10.04 -0.81 41.85
N HIS A 147 9.85 -0.86 43.18
CA HIS A 147 8.87 -0.04 43.90
C HIS A 147 7.42 -0.14 43.36
N GLY A 148 7.05 -1.27 42.74
CA GLY A 148 5.75 -1.46 42.10
C GLY A 148 5.62 -0.86 40.70
N ILE A 149 6.71 -0.33 40.13
CA ILE A 149 6.79 0.23 38.77
C ILE A 149 7.58 -0.73 37.87
N ASP A 150 7.12 -0.92 36.64
CA ASP A 150 7.82 -1.73 35.64
C ASP A 150 9.17 -1.10 35.25
N VAL A 151 10.19 -1.94 35.10
CA VAL A 151 11.43 -1.59 34.39
C VAL A 151 11.23 -2.00 32.92
N GLU A 152 10.85 -1.04 32.09
CA GLU A 152 10.20 -1.28 30.79
C GLU A 152 11.07 -2.07 29.80
N ASN A 153 12.39 -1.86 29.81
CA ASN A 153 13.34 -2.56 28.96
C ASN A 153 14.09 -3.69 29.68
N ALA A 154 13.51 -4.27 30.74
CA ALA A 154 14.10 -5.34 31.55
C ALA A 154 13.16 -6.56 31.66
N ASP A 155 13.06 -7.28 30.55
CA ASP A 155 12.28 -8.51 30.43
C ASP A 155 13.16 -9.77 30.57
N CYS A 156 12.54 -10.86 31.01
CA CYS A 156 13.08 -12.21 30.95
C CYS A 156 12.03 -13.13 30.32
N ASN A 157 12.46 -13.99 29.39
CA ASN A 157 11.62 -14.98 28.74
C ASN A 157 12.19 -16.38 28.98
N VAL A 158 11.34 -17.31 29.40
CA VAL A 158 11.72 -18.71 29.62
C VAL A 158 10.90 -19.60 28.71
N ASN A 159 11.59 -20.47 27.98
CA ASN A 159 11.01 -21.46 27.09
C ASN A 159 11.08 -22.83 27.76
N ILE A 160 9.96 -23.55 27.82
CA ILE A 160 9.81 -24.87 28.45
C ILE A 160 9.56 -25.90 27.34
N GLY A 161 10.35 -26.97 27.30
CA GLY A 161 10.23 -28.03 26.31
C GLY A 161 8.99 -28.91 26.52
N LYS A 162 8.66 -29.75 25.51
CA LYS A 162 7.54 -30.72 25.55
C LYS A 162 7.57 -31.69 26.74
N ASN A 163 8.75 -31.89 27.32
CA ASN A 163 9.00 -32.73 28.49
C ASN A 163 8.74 -32.00 29.83
N GLY A 164 8.35 -30.71 29.81
CA GLY A 164 8.16 -29.90 31.01
C GLY A 164 9.46 -29.43 31.67
N GLU A 165 10.60 -29.52 30.97
CA GLU A 165 11.89 -29.03 31.43
C GLU A 165 12.23 -27.67 30.78
N ILE A 166 13.13 -26.91 31.39
CA ILE A 166 13.64 -25.67 30.79
C ILE A 166 14.37 -26.02 29.48
N PHE A 167 13.99 -25.35 28.39
CA PHE A 167 14.60 -25.52 27.07
C PHE A 167 15.61 -24.41 26.77
N SER A 168 15.26 -23.15 27.02
CA SER A 168 16.16 -22.00 26.93
C SER A 168 15.60 -20.79 27.66
N TYR A 169 16.41 -19.77 27.92
CA TYR A 169 15.91 -18.48 28.41
C TYR A 169 16.72 -17.31 27.88
N GLY A 170 16.06 -16.15 27.78
CA GLY A 170 16.70 -14.85 27.60
C GLY A 170 16.46 -13.96 28.81
N SER A 171 17.41 -13.10 29.16
CA SER A 171 17.22 -12.12 30.23
C SER A 171 17.89 -10.79 29.90
N SER A 172 17.16 -9.72 30.16
CA SER A 172 17.64 -8.34 30.18
C SER A 172 17.43 -7.69 31.57
N PHE A 173 17.21 -8.49 32.62
CA PHE A 173 17.05 -7.96 33.97
C PHE A 173 18.26 -7.11 34.39
N PHE A 174 17.99 -5.98 35.02
CA PHE A 174 19.01 -5.11 35.59
C PHE A 174 19.59 -5.73 36.86
N ALA A 175 20.91 -5.97 36.84
CA ALA A 175 21.66 -6.55 37.95
C ALA A 175 22.65 -5.56 38.61
N GLY A 176 22.50 -4.26 38.33
CA GLY A 176 23.30 -3.20 38.97
C GLY A 176 22.72 -2.74 40.31
N ASN A 177 23.27 -1.65 40.84
CA ASN A 177 22.79 -1.07 42.10
C ASN A 177 21.41 -0.42 41.92
N PHE A 178 20.43 -0.86 42.70
CA PHE A 178 19.10 -0.24 42.74
C PHE A 178 19.14 1.09 43.53
N PRO A 179 18.36 2.11 43.13
CA PRO A 179 18.18 3.33 43.91
C PRO A 179 17.66 3.03 45.32
N PRO A 180 18.26 3.57 46.40
CA PRO A 180 17.79 3.34 47.76
C PRO A 180 16.50 4.12 48.03
N GLY A 181 15.45 3.46 48.54
CA GLY A 181 14.22 4.15 48.94
C GLY A 181 13.01 3.26 49.21
N GLY A 182 11.90 3.92 49.55
CA GLY A 182 10.55 3.36 49.54
C GLY A 182 9.74 3.92 48.37
N SER A 183 8.43 4.11 48.55
CA SER A 183 7.54 4.69 47.52
C SER A 183 8.04 6.03 46.99
N ILE A 184 8.02 6.21 45.66
CA ILE A 184 8.44 7.44 44.99
C ILE A 184 7.52 8.61 45.37
N ALA A 185 8.09 9.68 45.92
CA ALA A 185 7.33 10.88 46.28
C ALA A 185 6.95 11.67 45.03
N GLN A 186 5.65 11.80 44.73
CA GLN A 186 5.17 12.51 43.53
C GLN A 186 5.67 13.96 43.41
N SER A 187 6.04 14.61 44.53
CA SER A 187 6.58 15.96 44.57
C SER A 187 7.97 16.14 43.93
N ILE A 188 8.66 15.05 43.56
CA ILE A 188 9.96 15.10 42.87
C ILE A 188 9.84 14.85 41.36
N LEU A 189 8.62 14.64 40.86
CA LEU A 189 8.34 14.33 39.46
C LEU A 189 7.88 15.56 38.70
N SER A 190 8.29 15.66 37.44
CA SER A 190 7.70 16.59 36.47
C SER A 190 6.25 16.17 36.17
N HIS A 191 5.43 17.14 35.76
CA HIS A 191 4.05 16.85 35.36
C HIS A 191 4.03 16.16 33.98
N PRO A 192 3.20 15.12 33.74
CA PRO A 192 3.21 14.37 32.47
C PRO A 192 2.83 15.22 31.24
N ILE A 193 2.13 16.35 31.42
CA ILE A 193 1.90 17.33 30.34
C ILE A 193 3.21 18.03 29.94
N LEU A 194 4.09 18.34 30.90
CA LEU A 194 5.41 18.90 30.61
C LEU A 194 6.29 17.87 29.88
N ALA A 195 6.20 16.60 30.26
CA ALA A 195 6.86 15.51 29.53
C ALA A 195 6.41 15.46 28.06
N LEU A 196 5.10 15.48 27.77
CA LEU A 196 4.58 15.55 26.40
C LEU A 196 5.05 16.82 25.67
N GLN A 197 4.99 17.99 26.32
CA GLN A 197 5.45 19.25 25.72
C GLN A 197 6.93 19.17 25.33
N GLN A 198 7.79 18.64 26.19
CA GLN A 198 9.22 18.51 25.90
C GLN A 198 9.52 17.43 24.84
N VAL A 199 8.75 16.33 24.78
CA VAL A 199 8.84 15.36 23.67
C VAL A 199 8.45 16.03 22.33
N VAL A 200 7.38 16.81 22.31
CA VAL A 200 6.96 17.63 21.16
C VAL A 200 8.04 18.63 20.74
N ASP A 201 8.63 19.35 21.70
CA ASP A 201 9.62 20.38 21.42
C ASP A 201 10.95 19.78 20.92
N ILE A 202 11.45 18.72 21.57
CA ILE A 202 12.76 18.11 21.27
C ILE A 202 12.71 17.26 19.99
N LEU A 203 11.68 16.43 19.80
CA LEU A 203 11.57 15.55 18.62
C LEU A 203 10.77 16.19 17.48
N HIS A 204 10.24 17.40 17.67
CA HIS A 204 9.41 18.13 16.70
C HIS A 204 8.11 17.40 16.29
N VAL A 205 7.57 16.57 17.19
CA VAL A 205 6.31 15.82 16.98
C VAL A 205 5.17 16.80 16.66
N PRO A 206 4.33 16.56 15.63
CA PRO A 206 3.31 17.51 15.17
C PRO A 206 2.04 17.58 16.06
N ILE A 207 2.22 17.59 17.39
CA ILE A 207 1.14 17.65 18.39
C ILE A 207 1.08 19.03 19.03
N THR A 208 -0.14 19.57 19.20
CA THR A 208 -0.40 20.80 19.95
C THR A 208 -0.87 20.47 21.36
N VAL A 209 -0.10 20.90 22.37
CA VAL A 209 -0.30 20.56 23.79
C VAL A 209 -1.12 21.62 24.57
N GLY A 210 -1.35 22.81 24.00
CA GLY A 210 -1.91 23.97 24.72
C GLY A 210 -3.30 23.81 25.38
N THR A 211 -4.07 22.78 25.01
CA THR A 211 -5.38 22.46 25.59
C THR A 211 -5.41 21.18 26.43
N VAL A 212 -4.27 20.50 26.57
CA VAL A 212 -4.17 19.14 27.12
C VAL A 212 -4.53 19.07 28.60
N ARG A 213 -5.20 18.00 29.01
CA ARG A 213 -5.52 17.67 30.41
C ARG A 213 -5.06 16.26 30.75
N ALA A 214 -4.24 16.11 31.78
CA ALA A 214 -3.84 14.79 32.29
C ALA A 214 -4.97 14.17 33.11
N LYS A 215 -5.54 13.08 32.61
CA LYS A 215 -6.51 12.24 33.33
C LYS A 215 -5.81 10.99 33.85
N PRO A 216 -5.71 10.78 35.18
CA PRO A 216 -5.09 9.57 35.72
C PRO A 216 -5.94 8.33 35.41
N VAL A 217 -5.26 7.24 35.09
CA VAL A 217 -5.81 5.89 35.03
C VAL A 217 -5.43 5.18 36.34
N THR A 218 -6.37 4.46 36.94
CA THR A 218 -6.25 3.96 38.31
C THR A 218 -5.03 3.06 38.55
N GLN A 219 -4.38 3.28 39.71
CA GLN A 219 -3.31 2.48 40.35
C GLN A 219 -1.93 2.40 39.67
N ASN A 220 -1.76 2.63 38.36
CA ASN A 220 -0.47 2.37 37.67
C ASN A 220 0.41 3.60 37.33
N ASN A 221 0.18 4.78 37.93
CA ASN A 221 0.88 6.03 37.57
C ASN A 221 0.80 6.41 36.07
N THR A 222 -0.25 5.96 35.40
CA THR A 222 -0.53 6.20 33.98
C THR A 222 -1.52 7.35 33.81
N TYR A 223 -1.30 8.20 32.80
CA TYR A 223 -2.12 9.36 32.49
C TYR A 223 -2.48 9.38 31.01
N ILE A 224 -3.76 9.57 30.70
CA ILE A 224 -4.23 9.88 29.35
C ILE A 224 -4.22 11.41 29.21
N LEU A 225 -3.54 11.92 28.20
CA LEU A 225 -3.29 13.34 27.96
C LEU A 225 -4.34 13.90 27.00
N GLN A 226 -5.54 14.12 27.54
CA GLN A 226 -6.75 14.38 26.77
C GLN A 226 -6.75 15.74 26.08
N GLY A 227 -7.21 15.78 24.83
CA GLY A 227 -7.40 17.03 24.09
C GLY A 227 -6.10 17.59 23.49
N ALA A 228 -5.15 16.72 23.19
CA ALA A 228 -4.03 16.99 22.29
C ALA A 228 -4.54 17.00 20.85
N ALA A 229 -4.16 18.00 20.05
CA ALA A 229 -4.50 18.04 18.62
C ALA A 229 -3.29 17.60 17.78
N GLY A 230 -3.52 16.88 16.68
CA GLY A 230 -2.47 16.35 15.79
C GLY A 230 -2.04 14.91 16.06
N ALA A 231 -2.49 14.30 17.17
CA ALA A 231 -2.36 12.86 17.41
C ALA A 231 -3.61 12.10 16.91
N VAL A 232 -3.43 10.85 16.50
CA VAL A 232 -4.52 9.94 16.09
C VAL A 232 -5.37 9.50 17.29
N SER A 233 -4.74 9.35 18.46
CA SER A 233 -5.38 9.07 19.75
C SER A 233 -4.81 9.97 20.85
N ASP A 234 -5.56 10.17 21.95
CA ASP A 234 -5.07 10.91 23.14
C ASP A 234 -3.72 10.29 23.61
N PRO A 235 -2.60 11.06 23.64
CA PRO A 235 -1.30 10.54 24.06
C PRO A 235 -1.31 9.96 25.48
N ILE A 236 -0.47 8.97 25.73
CA ILE A 236 -0.42 8.27 27.03
C ILE A 236 0.96 8.50 27.66
N ALA A 237 0.98 8.99 28.90
CA ALA A 237 2.20 9.08 29.70
C ALA A 237 2.14 8.06 30.84
N ASN A 238 3.10 7.12 30.88
CA ASN A 238 3.23 6.15 31.95
C ASN A 238 4.55 6.34 32.70
N LEU A 239 4.53 6.29 34.03
CA LEU A 239 5.76 6.36 34.82
C LEU A 239 6.42 4.97 34.84
N VAL A 240 7.63 4.85 34.29
CA VAL A 240 8.39 3.59 34.22
C VAL A 240 9.84 3.80 34.66
N TYR A 241 10.52 2.71 35.00
CA TYR A 241 11.97 2.70 35.06
C TYR A 241 12.55 2.28 33.71
N LEU A 242 13.67 2.86 33.30
CA LEU A 242 14.43 2.48 32.12
C LEU A 242 15.90 2.26 32.49
N VAL A 243 16.52 1.19 32.00
CA VAL A 243 17.98 1.05 32.02
C VAL A 243 18.55 1.82 30.83
N THR A 244 19.37 2.83 31.12
CA THR A 244 20.01 3.68 30.10
C THR A 244 21.17 2.95 29.40
N PRO A 245 21.67 3.45 28.25
CA PRO A 245 22.86 2.90 27.59
C PRO A 245 24.12 2.84 28.48
N ASN A 246 24.20 3.69 29.52
CA ASN A 246 25.28 3.69 30.51
C ASN A 246 25.10 2.60 31.61
N ASN A 247 24.13 1.70 31.43
CA ASN A 247 23.75 0.66 32.39
C ASN A 247 23.41 1.23 33.79
N THR A 248 22.64 2.33 33.82
CA THR A 248 22.07 2.92 35.03
C THR A 248 20.55 2.90 34.97
N LEU A 249 19.90 2.70 36.12
CA LEU A 249 18.45 2.75 36.22
C LEU A 249 17.98 4.20 36.41
N THR A 250 17.15 4.69 35.50
CA THR A 250 16.56 6.05 35.53
C THR A 250 15.04 5.95 35.53
N LEU A 251 14.36 6.86 36.24
CA LEU A 251 12.90 6.96 36.24
C LEU A 251 12.48 7.88 35.09
N THR A 252 11.57 7.42 34.23
CA THR A 252 11.17 8.12 33.02
C THR A 252 9.65 8.17 32.86
N TRP A 253 9.17 9.22 32.21
CA TRP A 253 7.88 9.20 31.54
C TRP A 253 8.05 8.47 30.20
N ARG A 254 7.39 7.32 30.07
CA ARG A 254 7.11 6.66 28.79
C ARG A 254 5.94 7.40 28.16
N VAL A 255 6.23 8.35 27.29
CA VAL A 255 5.26 9.13 26.52
C VAL A 255 5.03 8.42 25.18
N GLU A 256 3.78 8.05 24.92
CA GLU A 256 3.33 7.38 23.70
C GLU A 256 2.52 8.34 22.83
N THR A 257 2.95 8.53 21.59
CA THR A 257 2.32 9.43 20.61
C THR A 257 2.18 8.75 19.25
N ASP A 258 0.94 8.48 18.86
CA ASP A 258 0.57 8.09 17.49
C ASP A 258 0.26 9.35 16.67
N VAL A 259 1.07 9.61 15.64
CA VAL A 259 0.94 10.73 14.69
C VAL A 259 0.83 10.24 13.25
N HIS A 260 0.22 9.07 13.05
CA HIS A 260 -0.07 8.44 11.75
C HIS A 260 1.18 7.90 11.02
N ASP A 261 2.11 8.76 10.62
CA ASP A 261 3.34 8.37 9.93
C ASP A 261 4.41 7.78 10.87
N HIS A 262 4.26 8.04 12.18
CA HIS A 262 5.13 7.51 13.24
C HIS A 262 4.29 7.15 14.48
N TRP A 263 4.69 6.10 15.20
CA TRP A 263 4.12 5.75 16.50
C TRP A 263 5.27 5.64 17.50
N LEU A 264 5.53 6.75 18.17
CA LEU A 264 6.69 6.91 19.04
C LEU A 264 6.35 6.51 20.47
N ILE A 265 7.25 5.73 21.07
CA ILE A 265 7.40 5.61 22.52
C ILE A 265 8.69 6.32 22.91
N THR A 266 8.56 7.45 23.58
CA THR A 266 9.66 8.28 24.05
C THR A 266 9.84 8.12 25.55
N TYR A 267 11.06 7.84 26.00
CA TYR A 267 11.43 7.79 27.41
C TYR A 267 12.15 9.07 27.80
N ILE A 268 11.45 9.97 28.48
CA ILE A 268 12.00 11.25 28.92
C ILE A 268 12.12 11.29 30.45
N ASP A 269 13.16 11.95 30.99
CA ASP A 269 13.43 12.01 32.43
C ASP A 269 12.17 12.42 33.24
N ALA A 270 11.87 11.69 34.31
CA ALA A 270 10.66 11.89 35.10
C ALA A 270 10.76 13.00 36.15
N ALA A 271 11.94 13.55 36.43
CA ALA A 271 12.14 14.61 37.41
C ALA A 271 12.21 16.00 36.74
N THR A 272 12.93 16.12 35.62
CA THR A 272 13.12 17.38 34.88
C THR A 272 12.36 17.43 33.56
N SER A 273 12.18 16.27 32.92
CA SER A 273 11.73 16.14 31.52
C SER A 273 12.55 16.94 30.50
N THR A 274 13.83 17.15 30.76
CA THR A 274 14.76 17.84 29.84
C THR A 274 15.57 16.88 28.96
N THR A 275 15.59 15.58 29.29
CA THR A 275 16.51 14.60 28.70
C THR A 275 15.74 13.39 28.20
N ILE A 276 15.84 13.10 26.91
CA ILE A 276 15.33 11.85 26.32
C ILE A 276 16.40 10.77 26.45
N HIS A 277 16.05 9.65 27.06
CA HIS A 277 16.91 8.49 27.30
C HIS A 277 16.72 7.36 26.27
N GLY A 278 15.65 7.43 25.49
CA GLY A 278 15.44 6.56 24.34
C GLY A 278 14.17 6.89 23.59
N VAL A 279 14.15 6.58 22.30
CA VAL A 279 12.95 6.55 21.45
C VAL A 279 12.85 5.18 20.80
N ILE A 280 11.63 4.65 20.74
CA ILE A 280 11.25 3.54 19.88
C ILE A 280 10.20 4.10 18.92
N ASP A 281 10.44 4.01 17.62
CA ASP A 281 9.37 4.13 16.64
C ASP A 281 8.87 2.72 16.30
N TYR A 282 7.56 2.53 16.27
CA TYR A 282 6.94 1.30 15.77
C TYR A 282 6.75 1.31 14.25
N VAL A 283 6.98 2.43 13.57
CA VAL A 283 7.05 2.51 12.12
C VAL A 283 8.50 2.31 11.65
N SER A 284 8.68 1.60 10.54
CA SER A 284 9.98 1.45 9.87
C SER A 284 9.90 2.14 8.52
N GLU A 285 10.81 3.08 8.28
CA GLU A 285 10.94 3.72 6.96
C GLU A 285 11.60 2.78 5.95
N ALA A 286 11.25 2.92 4.66
CA ALA A 286 11.96 2.34 3.53
C ALA A 286 12.16 3.39 2.43
N SER A 287 13.31 3.33 1.75
CA SER A 287 13.63 4.22 0.63
C SER A 287 14.04 3.46 -0.62
N TYR A 288 13.63 3.96 -1.80
CA TYR A 288 13.90 3.32 -3.08
C TYR A 288 14.50 4.33 -4.05
N GLN A 289 15.63 4.01 -4.67
CA GLN A 289 16.15 4.81 -5.78
C GLN A 289 15.58 4.27 -7.11
N VAL A 290 14.63 4.99 -7.71
CA VAL A 290 13.80 4.49 -8.83
C VAL A 290 13.43 5.61 -9.80
N TYR A 291 13.08 5.26 -11.04
CA TYR A 291 12.26 6.13 -11.87
C TYR A 291 10.88 6.20 -11.22
N PRO A 292 10.40 7.41 -10.84
CA PRO A 292 9.17 7.55 -10.08
C PRO A 292 7.93 7.29 -10.93
N TRP A 293 6.83 6.94 -10.25
CA TRP A 293 5.53 6.70 -10.86
C TRP A 293 5.13 7.78 -11.87
N GLY A 294 4.62 7.36 -13.04
CA GLY A 294 4.33 8.24 -14.17
C GLY A 294 5.51 8.48 -15.13
N THR A 295 6.75 8.14 -14.76
CA THR A 295 7.89 8.07 -15.70
C THR A 295 7.83 6.75 -16.45
N ASN A 296 7.70 6.77 -17.77
CA ASN A 296 7.56 5.51 -18.52
C ASN A 296 8.87 4.73 -18.62
N ASP A 297 9.97 5.41 -18.92
CA ASP A 297 11.25 4.78 -19.26
C ASP A 297 12.42 5.73 -19.02
N PRO A 298 13.69 5.26 -19.08
CA PRO A 298 14.86 6.08 -18.81
C PRO A 298 15.09 7.30 -19.73
N THR A 299 14.33 7.46 -20.82
CA THR A 299 14.37 8.68 -21.64
C THR A 299 13.33 9.72 -21.22
N ASP A 300 12.40 9.33 -20.34
CA ASP A 300 11.19 10.07 -19.99
C ASP A 300 11.30 10.85 -18.66
N GLY A 301 12.38 10.61 -17.91
CA GLY A 301 12.69 11.23 -16.60
C GLY A 301 14.02 10.75 -16.02
N THR A 302 14.29 11.13 -14.76
CA THR A 302 15.48 10.71 -13.99
C THR A 302 15.09 9.93 -12.75
N ARG A 303 16.00 9.08 -12.23
CA ARG A 303 15.79 8.39 -10.97
C ARG A 303 15.84 9.36 -9.79
N ILE A 304 14.93 9.19 -8.83
CA ILE A 304 14.91 9.91 -7.55
C ILE A 304 14.91 8.90 -6.40
N ILE A 305 15.11 9.37 -5.17
CA ILE A 305 14.82 8.59 -3.97
C ILE A 305 13.38 8.90 -3.56
N VAL A 306 12.57 7.85 -3.35
CA VAL A 306 11.23 7.94 -2.75
C VAL A 306 11.22 7.21 -1.42
N THR A 307 10.63 7.81 -0.39
CA THR A 307 10.52 7.24 0.97
C THR A 307 9.06 6.93 1.27
N ASN A 308 8.80 5.79 1.90
CA ASN A 308 7.47 5.28 2.27
C ASN A 308 6.39 5.51 1.18
N PRO A 309 6.60 5.02 -0.06
CA PRO A 309 5.74 5.29 -1.21
C PRO A 309 4.39 4.54 -1.22
N TRP A 310 4.11 3.74 -0.20
CA TRP A 310 2.88 2.96 -0.07
C TRP A 310 1.69 3.79 0.40
N ASP A 311 0.50 3.49 -0.10
CA ASP A 311 -0.75 3.99 0.47
C ASP A 311 -1.22 3.05 1.58
N LEU A 312 -1.20 3.47 2.85
CA LEU A 312 -1.62 2.63 3.98
C LEU A 312 -3.09 2.18 3.92
N ALA A 313 -3.96 2.84 3.15
CA ALA A 313 -5.34 2.36 2.93
C ALA A 313 -5.38 1.12 2.02
N SER A 314 -4.42 1.00 1.10
CA SER A 314 -4.32 -0.05 0.07
C SER A 314 -3.29 -1.14 0.41
N SER A 315 -2.20 -0.76 1.08
CA SER A 315 -1.12 -1.60 1.58
C SER A 315 -0.96 -1.40 3.10
N PRO A 316 -1.91 -1.92 3.92
CA PRO A 316 -1.96 -1.68 5.37
C PRO A 316 -0.79 -2.28 6.15
N TYR A 317 0.00 -3.13 5.52
CA TYR A 317 1.21 -3.75 6.08
C TYR A 317 2.50 -3.11 5.55
N THR A 318 2.41 -1.98 4.83
CA THR A 318 3.45 -1.49 3.90
C THR A 318 3.73 -2.50 2.78
N TRP A 319 4.65 -2.17 1.86
CA TRP A 319 5.11 -3.13 0.85
C TRP A 319 6.12 -4.15 1.40
N HIS A 320 6.60 -4.01 2.64
CA HIS A 320 7.63 -4.86 3.25
C HIS A 320 7.12 -5.81 4.35
N SER A 321 5.82 -5.99 4.49
CA SER A 321 5.23 -7.02 5.36
C SER A 321 4.05 -7.69 4.68
N ASP A 322 3.70 -8.89 5.13
CA ASP A 322 2.44 -9.58 4.80
C ASP A 322 1.50 -9.67 6.02
N GLY A 323 1.79 -8.90 7.07
CA GLY A 323 1.05 -8.93 8.34
C GLY A 323 1.35 -10.16 9.21
N LEU A 324 2.16 -11.12 8.73
CA LEU A 324 2.66 -12.26 9.49
C LEU A 324 4.18 -12.16 9.73
N ALA A 325 4.91 -11.62 8.76
CA ALA A 325 6.35 -11.36 8.86
C ALA A 325 6.76 -10.07 8.12
N ASN A 326 7.71 -9.35 8.70
CA ASN A 326 8.38 -8.21 8.09
C ASN A 326 9.61 -8.66 7.29
N TYR A 327 9.89 -8.01 6.17
CA TYR A 327 10.91 -8.41 5.20
C TYR A 327 11.89 -7.27 4.90
N ILE A 328 13.17 -7.52 5.17
CA ILE A 328 14.28 -6.62 4.80
C ILE A 328 14.69 -6.74 3.33
N SER A 329 13.77 -7.10 2.43
CA SER A 329 14.02 -7.39 1.01
C SER A 329 12.79 -7.07 0.14
N THR A 330 12.89 -7.10 -1.19
CA THR A 330 11.79 -6.84 -2.14
C THR A 330 10.72 -7.95 -2.12
N ARG A 331 9.98 -8.03 -1.02
CA ARG A 331 8.89 -8.96 -0.72
C ARG A 331 7.95 -8.33 0.31
N GLY A 332 6.65 -8.51 0.13
CA GLY A 332 5.62 -8.22 1.11
C GLY A 332 4.28 -8.80 0.71
N ASN A 333 3.19 -8.14 1.09
CA ASN A 333 1.83 -8.61 0.84
C ASN A 333 1.49 -8.71 -0.65
N ASN A 334 1.83 -7.69 -1.44
CA ASN A 334 1.33 -7.52 -2.80
C ASN A 334 2.19 -8.27 -3.84
N ALA A 335 3.50 -8.41 -3.56
CA ALA A 335 4.46 -9.01 -4.49
C ALA A 335 5.70 -9.62 -3.83
N ILE A 336 6.40 -10.47 -4.59
CA ILE A 336 7.74 -10.98 -4.31
C ILE A 336 8.62 -10.89 -5.56
N ALA A 337 9.67 -10.05 -5.50
CA ALA A 337 10.56 -9.82 -6.64
C ALA A 337 11.92 -10.51 -6.47
N GLN A 338 12.46 -11.03 -7.58
CA GLN A 338 13.73 -11.76 -7.64
C GLN A 338 14.32 -11.78 -9.05
N TRP A 339 15.60 -12.13 -9.12
CA TRP A 339 16.26 -12.57 -10.35
C TRP A 339 15.78 -13.97 -10.77
N ASN A 340 15.64 -14.23 -12.08
CA ASN A 340 15.34 -15.58 -12.58
C ASN A 340 16.14 -15.97 -13.85
N PRO A 341 17.48 -16.05 -13.80
CA PRO A 341 18.34 -16.23 -14.98
C PRO A 341 18.19 -17.59 -15.67
N SER A 342 17.58 -18.57 -15.00
CA SER A 342 17.34 -19.91 -15.54
C SER A 342 16.01 -20.04 -16.29
N GLY A 343 15.15 -19.03 -16.26
CA GLY A 343 13.76 -19.15 -16.71
C GLY A 343 12.94 -20.16 -15.89
N GLY A 344 13.42 -20.53 -14.70
CA GLY A 344 12.86 -21.59 -13.88
C GLY A 344 11.53 -21.22 -13.20
N ARG A 345 10.83 -22.23 -12.70
CA ARG A 345 9.65 -22.06 -11.82
C ARG A 345 9.97 -21.69 -10.36
N PRO A 346 11.09 -22.10 -9.75
CA PRO A 346 11.45 -21.66 -8.40
C PRO A 346 11.68 -20.15 -8.33
N TYR A 347 11.20 -19.52 -7.26
CA TYR A 347 11.30 -18.06 -7.04
C TYR A 347 11.57 -17.68 -5.58
N ARG A 348 10.99 -18.41 -4.60
CA ARG A 348 11.06 -18.08 -3.17
C ARG A 348 12.48 -17.87 -2.66
N ASN A 349 13.42 -18.73 -3.09
CA ASN A 349 14.82 -18.70 -2.65
C ASN A 349 15.77 -18.09 -3.70
N ASN A 350 15.25 -17.53 -4.80
CA ASN A 350 16.06 -16.85 -5.79
C ASN A 350 16.62 -15.54 -5.21
N TYR A 351 17.71 -15.06 -5.81
CA TYR A 351 18.38 -13.84 -5.39
C TYR A 351 17.46 -12.61 -5.47
N ARG A 352 17.48 -11.79 -4.41
CA ARG A 352 16.88 -10.46 -4.34
C ARG A 352 17.71 -9.57 -3.42
N PRO A 353 17.72 -8.24 -3.63
CA PRO A 353 18.38 -7.32 -2.73
C PRO A 353 17.81 -7.42 -1.30
N SER A 354 18.68 -7.28 -0.31
CA SER A 354 18.33 -7.24 1.10
C SER A 354 19.04 -6.05 1.73
N SER A 355 18.31 -5.25 2.51
CA SER A 355 18.81 -4.04 3.17
C SER A 355 18.25 -3.96 4.59
N PRO A 356 19.06 -4.14 5.66
CA PRO A 356 18.58 -4.07 7.04
C PRO A 356 18.01 -2.71 7.45
N THR A 357 18.40 -1.64 6.74
CA THR A 357 17.88 -0.27 6.88
C THR A 357 16.72 0.03 5.93
N LEU A 358 16.25 -0.96 5.15
CA LEU A 358 15.27 -0.80 4.06
C LEU A 358 15.64 0.28 3.02
N GLU A 359 16.93 0.56 2.86
CA GLU A 359 17.46 1.43 1.82
C GLU A 359 17.76 0.62 0.55
N PHE A 360 16.85 0.67 -0.43
CA PHE A 360 16.96 0.01 -1.73
C PHE A 360 17.50 1.00 -2.78
N GLN A 361 18.71 1.49 -2.53
CA GLN A 361 19.37 2.52 -3.33
C GLN A 361 20.56 1.92 -4.10
N TYR A 362 20.33 1.50 -5.35
CA TYR A 362 21.32 0.77 -6.15
C TYR A 362 21.73 1.51 -7.43
N PRO A 363 23.00 1.42 -7.86
CA PRO A 363 23.46 2.10 -9.06
C PRO A 363 22.81 1.52 -10.33
N TYR A 364 22.41 2.42 -11.23
CA TYR A 364 21.96 2.10 -12.59
C TYR A 364 22.25 3.29 -13.50
N ALA A 365 22.68 3.01 -14.73
CA ALA A 365 22.83 3.99 -15.80
C ALA A 365 22.25 3.38 -17.10
N PRO A 366 21.49 4.13 -17.92
CA PRO A 366 20.81 3.56 -19.10
C PRO A 366 21.73 3.06 -20.22
N ASN A 367 23.01 3.42 -20.18
CA ASN A 367 24.05 2.98 -21.11
C ASN A 367 24.86 1.76 -20.60
N GLN A 368 24.48 1.17 -19.47
CA GLN A 368 25.19 0.04 -18.88
C GLN A 368 24.87 -1.26 -19.65
N THR A 369 25.87 -1.86 -20.29
CA THR A 369 25.70 -3.00 -21.22
C THR A 369 25.76 -4.37 -20.55
N TYR A 370 26.04 -4.45 -19.24
CA TYR A 370 26.10 -5.71 -18.48
C TYR A 370 24.95 -5.80 -17.45
N PRO A 371 23.84 -6.51 -17.76
CA PRO A 371 22.63 -6.54 -16.92
C PRO A 371 22.83 -6.96 -15.46
N ALA A 372 23.74 -7.90 -15.21
CA ALA A 372 24.02 -8.37 -13.86
C ALA A 372 24.66 -7.29 -12.95
N ALA A 373 25.29 -6.24 -13.51
CA ALA A 373 25.84 -5.13 -12.71
C ALA A 373 24.76 -4.22 -12.09
N TYR A 374 23.53 -4.25 -12.60
CA TYR A 374 22.42 -3.43 -12.10
C TYR A 374 21.20 -4.26 -11.64
N LEU A 375 21.40 -5.55 -11.42
CA LEU A 375 20.35 -6.49 -11.03
C LEU A 375 19.53 -6.01 -9.81
N ASN A 376 20.18 -5.45 -8.79
CA ASN A 376 19.49 -4.92 -7.62
C ASN A 376 18.60 -3.71 -7.95
N ALA A 377 19.05 -2.82 -8.84
CA ALA A 377 18.23 -1.70 -9.30
C ALA A 377 17.03 -2.18 -10.14
N SER A 378 17.24 -3.20 -10.97
CA SER A 378 16.19 -3.84 -11.79
C SER A 378 15.08 -4.47 -10.94
N ILE A 379 15.46 -5.34 -9.98
CA ILE A 379 14.51 -5.98 -9.05
C ILE A 379 13.77 -4.91 -8.22
N THR A 380 14.49 -3.87 -7.78
CA THR A 380 13.90 -2.77 -6.99
C THR A 380 12.91 -1.94 -7.82
N GLN A 381 13.23 -1.60 -9.07
CA GLN A 381 12.32 -0.87 -9.95
C GLN A 381 11.06 -1.68 -10.25
N LEU A 382 11.21 -2.97 -10.57
CA LEU A 382 10.08 -3.87 -10.82
C LEU A 382 9.16 -3.98 -9.61
N PHE A 383 9.75 -4.13 -8.42
CA PHE A 383 9.02 -4.16 -7.16
C PHE A 383 8.28 -2.83 -6.90
N TYR A 384 8.96 -1.69 -7.03
CA TYR A 384 8.35 -0.37 -6.86
C TYR A 384 7.16 -0.15 -7.80
N THR A 385 7.35 -0.35 -9.11
CA THR A 385 6.31 -0.10 -10.12
C THR A 385 5.08 -0.99 -9.89
N VAL A 386 5.27 -2.24 -9.48
CA VAL A 386 4.15 -3.17 -9.25
C VAL A 386 3.37 -2.84 -7.98
N ASN A 387 4.04 -2.55 -6.86
CA ASN A 387 3.31 -2.20 -5.64
C ASN A 387 2.62 -0.82 -5.77
N ALA A 388 3.23 0.14 -6.46
CA ALA A 388 2.58 1.40 -6.81
C ALA A 388 1.32 1.19 -7.68
N TYR A 389 1.38 0.27 -8.65
CA TYR A 389 0.21 -0.04 -9.47
C TYR A 389 -0.87 -0.82 -8.70
N HIS A 390 -0.49 -1.72 -7.79
CA HIS A 390 -1.41 -2.36 -6.86
C HIS A 390 -2.24 -1.31 -6.10
N ASP A 391 -1.58 -0.35 -5.46
CA ASP A 391 -2.25 0.65 -4.62
C ASP A 391 -3.19 1.54 -5.45
N LEU A 392 -2.79 1.95 -6.66
CA LEU A 392 -3.69 2.64 -7.60
C LEU A 392 -4.91 1.77 -7.98
N LEU A 393 -4.71 0.49 -8.30
CA LEU A 393 -5.80 -0.41 -8.68
C LEU A 393 -6.75 -0.68 -7.51
N TYR A 394 -6.24 -0.78 -6.29
CA TYR A 394 -7.02 -0.92 -5.07
C TYR A 394 -7.95 0.29 -4.86
N GLN A 395 -7.43 1.51 -5.06
CA GLN A 395 -8.21 2.74 -5.05
C GLN A 395 -9.26 2.77 -6.18
N LEU A 396 -8.93 2.24 -7.37
CA LEU A 396 -9.88 2.08 -8.48
C LEU A 396 -10.92 0.96 -8.25
N GLY A 397 -10.82 0.18 -7.18
CA GLY A 397 -11.79 -0.84 -6.76
C GLY A 397 -11.39 -2.29 -7.01
N PHE A 398 -10.15 -2.55 -7.45
CA PHE A 398 -9.58 -3.90 -7.52
C PHE A 398 -9.04 -4.29 -6.13
N THR A 399 -9.96 -4.60 -5.22
CA THR A 399 -9.68 -4.98 -3.84
C THR A 399 -9.68 -6.51 -3.66
N GLU A 400 -9.51 -6.97 -2.42
CA GLU A 400 -9.44 -8.39 -2.04
C GLU A 400 -10.70 -9.14 -2.51
N ALA A 401 -11.89 -8.61 -2.21
CA ALA A 401 -13.15 -9.18 -2.68
C ALA A 401 -13.33 -9.16 -4.21
N ALA A 402 -12.58 -8.31 -4.94
CA ALA A 402 -12.56 -8.26 -6.40
C ALA A 402 -11.44 -9.14 -7.01
N GLY A 403 -10.72 -9.91 -6.19
CA GLY A 403 -9.68 -10.84 -6.64
C GLY A 403 -8.38 -10.16 -7.02
N ASN A 404 -7.92 -9.18 -6.24
CA ASN A 404 -6.57 -8.63 -6.36
C ASN A 404 -5.49 -9.67 -5.98
N PHE A 405 -4.22 -9.27 -6.00
CA PHE A 405 -3.08 -10.16 -5.75
C PHE A 405 -2.45 -9.82 -4.40
N GLU A 406 -2.83 -10.53 -3.35
CA GLU A 406 -2.37 -10.33 -1.98
C GLU A 406 -2.03 -11.65 -1.28
N PHE A 407 -0.96 -11.65 -0.48
CA PHE A 407 -0.60 -12.80 0.32
C PHE A 407 -1.55 -12.98 1.52
N ASN A 408 -2.01 -11.88 2.11
CA ASN A 408 -2.86 -11.82 3.28
C ASN A 408 -3.90 -10.70 3.15
N ASN A 409 -5.14 -11.08 2.82
CA ASN A 409 -6.26 -10.18 2.59
C ASN A 409 -6.85 -9.55 3.88
N GLY A 410 -6.25 -9.77 5.06
CA GLY A 410 -6.69 -9.18 6.33
C GLY A 410 -8.15 -9.47 6.73
N GLY A 411 -8.76 -10.53 6.18
CA GLY A 411 -10.18 -10.86 6.37
C GLY A 411 -11.17 -10.05 5.51
N ARG A 412 -10.70 -9.26 4.53
CA ARG A 412 -11.52 -8.33 3.73
C ARG A 412 -12.25 -8.96 2.52
N GLY A 413 -12.05 -10.25 2.27
CA GLY A 413 -12.67 -11.01 1.18
C GLY A 413 -11.64 -11.65 0.23
N GLY A 414 -12.11 -12.23 -0.87
CA GLY A 414 -11.25 -12.91 -1.86
C GLY A 414 -10.58 -14.18 -1.33
N ARG A 415 -9.48 -14.59 -1.98
CA ARG A 415 -8.62 -15.69 -1.53
C ARG A 415 -7.16 -15.27 -1.50
N SER A 416 -6.62 -15.16 -0.30
CA SER A 416 -5.21 -14.82 -0.06
C SER A 416 -4.21 -15.87 -0.56
N HIS A 417 -2.92 -15.58 -0.37
CA HIS A 417 -1.73 -16.34 -0.77
C HIS A 417 -1.37 -16.18 -2.26
N ASP A 418 -1.81 -15.10 -2.90
CA ASP A 418 -1.76 -14.95 -4.36
C ASP A 418 -1.09 -13.68 -4.89
N TYR A 419 -0.30 -13.02 -4.04
CA TYR A 419 0.74 -12.04 -4.40
C TYR A 419 1.44 -12.29 -5.74
N VAL A 420 1.88 -11.23 -6.42
CA VAL A 420 2.53 -11.39 -7.73
C VAL A 420 4.01 -11.81 -7.57
N ILE A 421 4.36 -12.92 -8.22
CA ILE A 421 5.75 -13.36 -8.40
C ILE A 421 6.37 -12.52 -9.54
N LEU A 422 7.37 -11.70 -9.22
CA LEU A 422 8.01 -10.78 -10.15
C LEU A 422 9.44 -11.23 -10.49
N ASN A 423 9.61 -11.82 -11.66
CA ASN A 423 10.91 -12.25 -12.15
C ASN A 423 11.56 -11.14 -13.00
N ALA A 424 12.58 -10.49 -12.47
CA ALA A 424 13.43 -9.56 -13.20
C ALA A 424 14.54 -10.30 -13.95
N GLN A 425 14.87 -9.84 -15.16
CA GLN A 425 15.86 -10.44 -16.06
C GLN A 425 15.64 -11.96 -16.21
N ASP A 426 14.39 -12.35 -16.47
CA ASP A 426 13.98 -13.75 -16.55
C ASP A 426 14.57 -14.41 -17.81
N GLY A 427 15.36 -15.46 -17.62
CA GLY A 427 16.10 -16.14 -18.70
C GLY A 427 15.26 -17.06 -19.60
N SER A 428 13.93 -17.08 -19.46
CA SER A 428 13.05 -17.85 -20.35
C SER A 428 12.80 -17.20 -21.71
N GLY A 429 13.19 -15.93 -21.90
CA GLY A 429 13.05 -15.23 -23.18
C GLY A 429 13.84 -13.92 -23.25
N THR A 430 13.76 -13.27 -24.42
CA THR A 430 14.20 -11.89 -24.68
C THR A 430 13.11 -11.14 -25.44
N ASP A 431 13.25 -9.82 -25.55
CA ASP A 431 12.47 -8.97 -26.47
C ASP A 431 10.95 -9.05 -26.28
N ASN A 432 10.52 -9.29 -25.03
CA ASN A 432 9.13 -9.46 -24.65
C ASN A 432 8.94 -9.31 -23.14
N ALA A 433 7.73 -9.55 -22.65
CA ALA A 433 7.44 -9.93 -21.27
C ALA A 433 6.26 -10.93 -21.26
N ASN A 434 5.81 -11.38 -20.09
CA ASN A 434 4.54 -12.11 -19.96
C ASN A 434 4.01 -12.11 -18.52
N PHE A 435 2.69 -12.22 -18.39
CA PHE A 435 1.99 -12.41 -17.12
C PHE A 435 1.08 -13.65 -17.17
N ALA A 436 1.28 -14.57 -16.24
CA ALA A 436 0.34 -15.66 -15.98
C ALA A 436 -0.66 -15.22 -14.90
N ALA A 437 -1.94 -15.10 -15.28
CA ALA A 437 -3.05 -14.73 -14.40
C ALA A 437 -3.96 -15.94 -14.10
N PRO A 438 -3.61 -16.81 -13.12
CA PRO A 438 -4.50 -17.86 -12.67
C PRO A 438 -5.65 -17.29 -11.81
N PRO A 439 -6.69 -18.08 -11.52
CA PRO A 439 -7.78 -17.69 -10.62
C PRO A 439 -7.31 -17.24 -9.23
N ASP A 440 -8.15 -16.44 -8.58
CA ASP A 440 -8.03 -15.95 -7.20
C ASP A 440 -7.65 -17.04 -6.18
N GLY A 441 -6.65 -16.75 -5.35
CA GLY A 441 -5.99 -17.70 -4.45
C GLY A 441 -4.81 -18.47 -5.06
N ILE A 442 -4.35 -18.11 -6.26
CA ILE A 442 -3.14 -18.66 -6.88
C ILE A 442 -2.24 -17.51 -7.36
N PRO A 443 -0.95 -17.46 -6.98
CA PRO A 443 -0.03 -16.38 -7.37
C PRO A 443 -0.02 -16.06 -8.86
N GLY A 444 -0.21 -14.78 -9.18
CA GLY A 444 0.16 -14.25 -10.49
C GLY A 444 1.67 -14.37 -10.71
N ARG A 445 2.12 -14.52 -11.96
CA ARG A 445 3.56 -14.55 -12.28
C ARG A 445 3.89 -13.68 -13.47
N MET A 446 4.67 -12.63 -13.23
CA MET A 446 5.25 -11.77 -14.25
C MET A 446 6.70 -12.19 -14.52
N SER A 447 7.06 -12.33 -15.80
CA SER A 447 8.43 -12.55 -16.26
C SER A 447 8.84 -11.39 -17.17
N MET A 448 9.73 -10.54 -16.66
CA MET A 448 10.29 -9.39 -17.38
C MET A 448 11.62 -9.78 -18.04
N PHE A 449 11.74 -9.56 -19.34
CA PHE A 449 12.92 -9.95 -20.09
C PHE A 449 13.87 -8.78 -20.38
N LEU A 450 15.08 -9.16 -20.78
CA LEU A 450 16.05 -8.28 -21.43
C LEU A 450 15.70 -8.14 -22.91
N TRP A 451 15.88 -6.93 -23.45
CA TRP A 451 15.68 -6.60 -24.84
C TRP A 451 17.05 -6.39 -25.49
N VAL A 452 17.28 -7.05 -26.62
CA VAL A 452 18.55 -7.12 -27.34
C VAL A 452 18.33 -6.62 -28.77
N GLU A 453 18.94 -5.48 -29.12
CA GLU A 453 18.72 -4.84 -30.42
C GLU A 453 19.17 -5.73 -31.60
N PRO A 454 18.26 -6.24 -32.46
CA PRO A 454 18.63 -7.19 -33.51
C PRO A 454 19.54 -6.54 -34.56
N GLY A 455 20.79 -6.99 -34.64
CA GLY A 455 21.78 -6.49 -35.60
C GLY A 455 22.43 -5.15 -35.23
N SER A 456 22.29 -4.69 -33.99
CA SER A 456 22.96 -3.49 -33.51
C SER A 456 24.44 -3.75 -33.20
N ALA A 457 25.30 -2.80 -33.58
CA ALA A 457 26.74 -2.87 -33.33
C ALA A 457 27.16 -2.34 -31.94
N THR A 458 26.20 -2.00 -31.07
CA THR A 458 26.46 -1.29 -29.81
C THR A 458 26.24 -2.10 -28.52
N ASP A 459 25.85 -3.39 -28.62
CA ASP A 459 25.63 -4.29 -27.46
C ASP A 459 24.74 -3.70 -26.34
N VAL A 460 23.81 -2.80 -26.68
CA VAL A 460 22.94 -2.14 -25.69
C VAL A 460 21.78 -3.06 -25.34
N ILE A 461 21.93 -3.76 -24.22
CA ILE A 461 20.86 -4.57 -23.61
C ILE A 461 20.00 -3.66 -22.74
N ARG A 462 18.70 -3.59 -23.04
CA ARG A 462 17.72 -2.79 -22.30
C ARG A 462 16.87 -3.71 -21.43
N ASP A 463 16.83 -3.44 -20.13
CA ASP A 463 16.06 -4.27 -19.19
C ASP A 463 14.63 -3.75 -19.08
N GLY A 464 13.65 -4.56 -19.49
CA GLY A 464 12.24 -4.20 -19.52
C GLY A 464 11.67 -3.80 -18.16
N SER A 465 12.34 -4.15 -17.06
CA SER A 465 11.99 -3.73 -15.69
C SER A 465 12.04 -2.20 -15.49
N PHE A 466 12.75 -1.46 -16.36
CA PHE A 466 12.78 0.00 -16.37
C PHE A 466 11.81 0.66 -17.37
N ASP A 467 11.10 -0.12 -18.20
CA ASP A 467 9.97 0.39 -19.01
C ASP A 467 8.68 0.12 -18.23
N SER A 468 8.24 1.09 -17.41
CA SER A 468 7.04 0.94 -16.58
C SER A 468 5.79 0.68 -17.42
N GLY A 469 5.77 1.12 -18.69
CA GLY A 469 4.70 0.82 -19.62
C GLY A 469 4.55 -0.68 -19.88
N ILE A 470 5.66 -1.42 -19.96
CA ILE A 470 5.65 -2.89 -20.09
C ILE A 470 5.20 -3.52 -18.77
N VAL A 471 5.75 -3.10 -17.63
CA VAL A 471 5.37 -3.64 -16.30
C VAL A 471 3.87 -3.45 -16.01
N ILE A 472 3.32 -2.28 -16.34
CA ILE A 472 1.90 -1.97 -16.17
C ILE A 472 1.03 -2.78 -17.15
N HIS A 473 1.48 -2.94 -18.41
CA HIS A 473 0.81 -3.79 -19.39
C HIS A 473 0.66 -5.23 -18.85
N GLU A 474 1.76 -5.83 -18.40
CA GLU A 474 1.77 -7.19 -17.87
C GLU A 474 0.86 -7.35 -16.64
N TYR A 475 0.95 -6.46 -15.65
CA TYR A 475 0.08 -6.54 -14.46
C TYR A 475 -1.40 -6.37 -14.83
N THR A 476 -1.71 -5.63 -15.90
CA THR A 476 -3.07 -5.42 -16.39
C THR A 476 -3.69 -6.68 -17.01
N HIS A 477 -2.89 -7.64 -17.51
CA HIS A 477 -3.41 -8.97 -17.81
C HIS A 477 -3.95 -9.66 -16.54
N GLY A 478 -3.28 -9.48 -15.40
CA GLY A 478 -3.76 -9.91 -14.09
C GLY A 478 -5.12 -9.29 -13.75
N LEU A 479 -5.19 -7.96 -13.72
CA LEU A 479 -6.41 -7.17 -13.47
C LEU A 479 -7.59 -7.63 -14.35
N SER A 480 -7.40 -7.57 -15.67
CA SER A 480 -8.47 -7.82 -16.65
C SER A 480 -8.96 -9.27 -16.62
N THR A 481 -8.07 -10.23 -16.36
CA THR A 481 -8.40 -11.65 -16.22
C THR A 481 -9.12 -11.97 -14.91
N ARG A 482 -8.76 -11.30 -13.80
CA ARG A 482 -9.42 -11.49 -12.49
C ARG A 482 -10.82 -10.88 -12.45
N LEU A 483 -11.01 -9.71 -13.06
CA LEU A 483 -12.31 -9.04 -13.08
C LEU A 483 -13.29 -9.67 -14.08
N THR A 484 -12.83 -9.97 -15.31
CA THR A 484 -13.73 -10.43 -16.38
C THR A 484 -14.31 -11.81 -16.07
N GLY A 485 -15.63 -11.90 -15.86
CA GLY A 485 -16.28 -13.16 -15.49
C GLY A 485 -16.05 -13.61 -14.04
N GLY A 486 -15.42 -12.76 -13.23
CA GLY A 486 -15.24 -12.90 -11.78
C GLY A 486 -13.97 -13.62 -11.34
N PRO A 487 -13.50 -13.37 -10.09
CA PRO A 487 -12.15 -13.73 -9.61
C PRO A 487 -11.74 -15.20 -9.79
N HIS A 488 -12.70 -16.12 -9.74
CA HIS A 488 -12.45 -17.55 -9.80
C HIS A 488 -12.41 -18.13 -11.23
N ASN A 489 -12.58 -17.31 -12.28
CA ASN A 489 -12.69 -17.78 -13.66
C ASN A 489 -11.75 -17.06 -14.66
N ALA A 490 -10.45 -17.41 -14.61
CA ALA A 490 -9.44 -16.90 -15.52
C ALA A 490 -9.61 -17.30 -17.01
N GLY A 491 -10.63 -18.10 -17.38
CA GLY A 491 -10.92 -18.52 -18.76
C GLY A 491 -11.70 -17.51 -19.59
N CYS A 492 -11.86 -16.28 -19.10
CA CYS A 492 -12.82 -15.31 -19.63
C CYS A 492 -12.26 -14.25 -20.58
N LEU A 493 -10.97 -14.30 -20.90
CA LEU A 493 -10.34 -13.52 -21.97
C LEU A 493 -9.59 -14.44 -22.95
N SER A 494 -10.18 -15.59 -23.30
CA SER A 494 -9.52 -16.66 -24.06
C SER A 494 -9.97 -16.80 -25.52
N THR A 495 -11.06 -16.15 -25.94
CA THR A 495 -11.40 -16.05 -27.38
C THR A 495 -10.60 -14.94 -28.06
N LEU A 496 -10.39 -15.02 -29.38
CA LEU A 496 -9.53 -14.08 -30.12
C LEU A 496 -9.87 -12.59 -29.91
N GLU A 497 -11.16 -12.22 -29.89
CA GLU A 497 -11.56 -10.81 -29.69
C GLU A 497 -11.40 -10.38 -28.22
N SER A 498 -11.77 -11.23 -27.26
CA SER A 498 -11.62 -10.94 -25.83
C SER A 498 -10.15 -10.89 -25.40
N ALA A 499 -9.33 -11.81 -25.89
CA ALA A 499 -7.88 -11.83 -25.67
C ALA A 499 -7.23 -10.58 -26.28
N GLY A 500 -7.66 -10.19 -27.49
CA GLY A 500 -7.27 -8.92 -28.10
C GLY A 500 -7.64 -7.71 -27.24
N MET A 501 -8.82 -7.68 -26.60
CA MET A 501 -9.12 -6.61 -25.63
C MET A 501 -8.22 -6.68 -24.39
N GLY A 502 -7.80 -7.87 -23.94
CA GLY A 502 -6.75 -8.07 -22.93
C GLY A 502 -5.49 -7.25 -23.22
N GLU A 503 -4.91 -7.45 -24.40
CA GLU A 503 -3.77 -6.66 -24.91
C GLU A 503 -4.05 -5.16 -24.93
N GLY A 504 -5.25 -4.77 -25.40
CA GLY A 504 -5.64 -3.37 -25.53
C GLY A 504 -5.88 -2.68 -24.19
N TRP A 505 -6.33 -3.39 -23.17
CA TRP A 505 -6.43 -2.86 -21.81
C TRP A 505 -5.04 -2.66 -21.20
N GLY A 506 -4.11 -3.60 -21.38
CA GLY A 506 -2.73 -3.42 -20.92
C GLY A 506 -2.07 -2.17 -21.49
N ASP A 507 -2.16 -2.01 -22.81
CA ASP A 507 -1.68 -0.81 -23.50
C ASP A 507 -2.40 0.47 -23.06
N PHE A 508 -3.72 0.41 -22.86
CA PHE A 508 -4.50 1.56 -22.41
C PHE A 508 -4.13 2.01 -21.00
N MET A 509 -4.08 1.10 -20.02
CA MET A 509 -3.76 1.45 -18.63
C MET A 509 -2.35 2.06 -18.54
N ALA A 510 -1.36 1.45 -19.21
CA ALA A 510 -0.01 1.97 -19.32
C ALA A 510 0.02 3.37 -19.95
N THR A 511 -0.69 3.57 -21.07
CA THR A 511 -0.77 4.85 -21.77
C THR A 511 -1.45 5.93 -20.93
N ALA A 512 -2.54 5.61 -20.24
CA ALA A 512 -3.30 6.55 -19.42
C ALA A 512 -2.53 6.97 -18.16
N ILE A 513 -1.80 6.06 -17.52
CA ILE A 513 -0.99 6.34 -16.32
C ILE A 513 0.20 7.28 -16.64
N ARG A 514 0.82 7.14 -17.82
CA ARG A 514 1.97 7.97 -18.24
C ARG A 514 1.60 9.36 -18.81
N VAL A 515 0.32 9.74 -18.87
CA VAL A 515 -0.08 11.06 -19.38
C VAL A 515 0.40 12.16 -18.45
N LYS A 516 1.16 13.12 -18.99
CA LYS A 516 1.78 14.22 -18.21
C LYS A 516 0.89 15.48 -18.23
N PRO A 517 1.08 16.43 -17.29
CA PRO A 517 0.30 17.68 -17.25
C PRO A 517 0.44 18.59 -18.48
N ALA A 518 1.50 18.43 -19.27
CA ALA A 518 1.74 19.19 -20.49
C ALA A 518 1.13 18.54 -21.75
N ASP A 519 0.60 17.32 -21.62
CA ASP A 519 0.04 16.58 -22.75
C ASP A 519 -1.37 17.05 -23.12
N SER A 520 -1.75 16.82 -24.37
CA SER A 520 -3.04 17.21 -24.92
C SER A 520 -3.61 16.11 -25.81
N ARG A 521 -4.85 16.28 -26.26
CA ARG A 521 -5.49 15.49 -27.33
C ARG A 521 -4.59 15.19 -28.54
N ASN A 522 -3.63 16.06 -28.85
CA ASN A 522 -2.72 15.94 -29.99
C ASN A 522 -1.40 15.20 -29.65
N THR A 523 -1.16 14.85 -28.39
CA THR A 523 -0.06 13.95 -27.99
C THR A 523 -0.34 12.54 -28.52
N SER A 524 0.71 11.86 -28.99
CA SER A 524 0.67 10.47 -29.45
C SER A 524 1.66 9.63 -28.65
N TYR A 525 1.26 8.42 -28.22
CA TYR A 525 2.12 7.52 -27.43
C TYR A 525 2.49 6.24 -28.16
N THR A 526 3.70 5.76 -27.89
CA THR A 526 4.21 4.44 -28.27
C THR A 526 4.21 3.50 -27.06
N VAL A 527 4.22 2.19 -27.33
CA VAL A 527 4.45 1.14 -26.31
C VAL A 527 5.80 0.48 -26.59
N GLY A 528 6.61 0.29 -25.55
CA GLY A 528 7.91 -0.39 -25.62
C GLY A 528 8.95 0.27 -26.54
N ALA A 529 8.80 1.55 -26.90
CA ALA A 529 9.72 2.25 -27.81
C ALA A 529 11.15 2.33 -27.28
N TRP A 530 11.30 2.57 -25.96
CA TRP A 530 12.61 2.51 -25.34
C TRP A 530 13.15 1.09 -25.33
N ALA A 531 12.42 0.10 -24.80
CA ALA A 531 12.89 -1.29 -24.72
C ALA A 531 13.26 -1.89 -26.09
N GLN A 532 12.42 -1.69 -27.11
CA GLN A 532 12.61 -2.16 -28.49
C GLN A 532 13.64 -1.35 -29.30
N ALA A 533 14.14 -0.23 -28.76
CA ALA A 533 15.06 0.69 -29.43
C ALA A 533 14.53 1.34 -30.73
N THR A 534 13.21 1.51 -30.87
CA THR A 534 12.58 2.10 -32.07
C THR A 534 11.74 3.33 -31.74
N LYS A 535 11.68 4.29 -32.66
CA LYS A 535 10.76 5.45 -32.54
C LYS A 535 9.27 5.09 -32.70
N SER A 536 8.98 3.91 -33.24
CA SER A 536 7.62 3.40 -33.45
C SER A 536 7.06 2.63 -32.25
N GLY A 537 7.90 2.07 -31.40
CA GLY A 537 7.48 1.03 -30.46
C GLY A 537 7.14 -0.29 -31.15
N VAL A 538 6.49 -1.18 -30.39
CA VAL A 538 6.14 -2.56 -30.80
C VAL A 538 4.78 -2.70 -31.49
N ARG A 539 3.95 -1.64 -31.51
CA ARG A 539 2.62 -1.65 -32.13
C ARG A 539 2.67 -1.01 -33.52
N ALA A 540 1.74 -1.39 -34.40
CA ALA A 540 1.72 -0.95 -35.80
C ALA A 540 1.48 0.57 -35.97
N TYR A 541 0.80 1.19 -35.01
CA TYR A 541 0.52 2.62 -34.97
C TYR A 541 0.66 3.13 -33.54
N GLN A 542 0.99 4.41 -33.39
CA GLN A 542 0.97 5.11 -32.11
C GLN A 542 -0.48 5.33 -31.64
N TYR A 543 -0.72 5.37 -30.33
CA TYR A 543 -2.01 5.81 -29.80
C TYR A 543 -2.13 7.32 -29.96
N SER A 544 -2.97 7.73 -30.91
CA SER A 544 -3.17 9.10 -31.37
C SER A 544 -4.66 9.34 -31.57
N THR A 545 -5.15 10.54 -31.28
CA THR A 545 -6.52 10.92 -31.66
C THR A 545 -6.65 11.33 -33.14
N SER A 546 -5.53 11.35 -33.88
CA SER A 546 -5.50 11.60 -35.31
C SER A 546 -5.75 10.31 -36.11
N LEU A 547 -6.86 10.24 -36.85
CA LEU A 547 -7.13 9.13 -37.78
C LEU A 547 -6.15 9.08 -38.97
N ARG A 548 -5.29 10.10 -39.14
CA ARG A 548 -4.19 10.10 -40.11
C ARG A 548 -2.94 9.38 -39.57
N GLU A 549 -2.70 9.45 -38.25
CA GLU A 549 -1.57 8.78 -37.59
C GLU A 549 -1.93 7.35 -37.17
N ASN A 550 -3.17 7.14 -36.73
CA ASN A 550 -3.70 5.84 -36.38
C ASN A 550 -5.09 5.65 -37.02
N PRO A 551 -5.17 5.03 -38.20
CA PRO A 551 -6.41 4.85 -38.96
C PRO A 551 -7.27 3.68 -38.45
N LEU A 552 -6.93 3.04 -37.33
CA LEU A 552 -7.61 1.83 -36.87
C LEU A 552 -9.07 2.09 -36.46
N LEU A 553 -9.94 1.22 -36.97
CA LEU A 553 -11.39 1.20 -36.80
C LEU A 553 -11.84 -0.25 -36.50
N TYR A 554 -13.03 -0.44 -35.93
CA TYR A 554 -13.56 -1.77 -35.58
C TYR A 554 -13.57 -2.78 -36.75
N THR A 555 -13.73 -2.32 -37.99
CA THR A 555 -13.73 -3.19 -39.17
C THR A 555 -12.36 -3.77 -39.53
N HIS A 556 -11.25 -3.14 -39.13
CA HIS A 556 -9.89 -3.67 -39.35
C HIS A 556 -9.64 -4.96 -38.55
N VAL A 557 -10.39 -5.20 -37.47
CA VAL A 557 -10.35 -6.47 -36.72
C VAL A 557 -10.80 -7.67 -37.58
N ASN A 558 -11.43 -7.45 -38.74
CA ASN A 558 -11.72 -8.51 -39.71
C ASN A 558 -10.48 -9.02 -40.47
N GLU A 559 -9.38 -8.27 -40.45
CA GLU A 559 -8.12 -8.56 -41.16
C GLU A 559 -7.04 -9.11 -40.22
N PHE A 560 -7.32 -9.22 -38.92
CA PHE A 560 -6.34 -9.58 -37.89
C PHE A 560 -6.61 -10.95 -37.26
N GLU A 561 -5.57 -11.77 -37.20
CA GLU A 561 -5.57 -13.08 -36.52
C GLU A 561 -4.77 -13.07 -35.19
N GLY A 562 -4.00 -12.01 -34.92
CA GLY A 562 -3.17 -11.88 -33.72
C GLY A 562 -3.75 -10.92 -32.68
N VAL A 563 -3.75 -11.33 -31.41
CA VAL A 563 -4.34 -10.58 -30.29
C VAL A 563 -3.77 -9.16 -30.14
N HIS A 564 -2.45 -8.98 -30.27
CA HIS A 564 -1.80 -7.66 -30.16
C HIS A 564 -2.31 -6.63 -31.19
N ALA A 565 -2.57 -7.07 -32.42
CA ALA A 565 -3.09 -6.20 -33.48
C ALA A 565 -4.55 -5.80 -33.19
N ILE A 566 -5.36 -6.72 -32.66
CA ILE A 566 -6.73 -6.47 -32.21
C ILE A 566 -6.73 -5.52 -31.00
N GLY A 567 -5.81 -5.72 -30.05
CA GLY A 567 -5.62 -4.85 -28.89
C GLY A 567 -5.22 -3.44 -29.25
N THR A 568 -4.40 -3.28 -30.30
CA THR A 568 -4.09 -1.94 -30.83
C THR A 568 -5.35 -1.21 -31.28
N VAL A 569 -6.36 -1.91 -31.84
CA VAL A 569 -7.66 -1.30 -32.18
C VAL A 569 -8.43 -0.91 -30.92
N TRP A 570 -8.47 -1.78 -29.90
CA TRP A 570 -9.21 -1.55 -28.65
C TRP A 570 -8.62 -0.40 -27.82
N ALA A 571 -7.31 -0.41 -27.58
CA ALA A 571 -6.58 0.67 -26.92
C ALA A 571 -6.79 2.02 -27.64
N SER A 572 -6.78 2.02 -28.98
CA SER A 572 -7.07 3.23 -29.77
C SER A 572 -8.48 3.77 -29.54
N MET A 573 -9.48 2.92 -29.26
CA MET A 573 -10.83 3.36 -28.90
C MET A 573 -10.88 3.95 -27.50
N LEU A 574 -10.24 3.30 -26.53
CA LEU A 574 -10.16 3.79 -25.15
C LEU A 574 -9.37 5.12 -25.05
N TYR A 575 -8.34 5.30 -25.87
CA TYR A 575 -7.58 6.56 -25.98
C TYR A 575 -8.47 7.75 -26.39
N GLU A 576 -9.43 7.53 -27.30
CA GLU A 576 -10.40 8.57 -27.68
C GLU A 576 -11.38 8.87 -26.54
N VAL A 577 -11.83 7.84 -25.80
CA VAL A 577 -12.72 8.01 -24.65
C VAL A 577 -12.02 8.78 -23.53
N MET A 578 -10.79 8.42 -23.19
CA MET A 578 -9.95 9.12 -22.21
C MET A 578 -9.81 10.60 -22.58
N TRP A 579 -9.38 10.93 -23.81
CA TRP A 579 -9.25 12.33 -24.20
C TRP A 579 -10.58 13.08 -24.22
N ASN A 580 -11.71 12.45 -24.58
CA ASN A 580 -13.03 13.10 -24.48
C ASN A 580 -13.41 13.41 -23.00
N LEU A 581 -13.04 12.55 -22.05
CA LEU A 581 -13.28 12.78 -20.62
C LEU A 581 -12.32 13.84 -20.06
N MET A 582 -11.05 13.83 -20.47
CA MET A 582 -10.04 14.83 -20.08
C MET A 582 -10.34 16.22 -20.67
N ASP A 583 -10.85 16.31 -21.90
CA ASP A 583 -11.32 17.57 -22.49
C ASP A 583 -12.50 18.18 -21.69
N ARG A 584 -13.31 17.34 -21.03
CA ARG A 584 -14.50 17.77 -20.27
C ARG A 584 -14.22 18.07 -18.79
N TYR A 585 -13.38 17.29 -18.14
CA TYR A 585 -13.08 17.40 -16.70
C TYR A 585 -11.70 18.00 -16.39
N GLY A 586 -10.91 18.27 -17.43
CA GLY A 586 -9.53 18.71 -17.31
C GLY A 586 -8.54 17.56 -17.14
N VAL A 587 -7.27 17.88 -17.39
CA VAL A 587 -6.11 17.10 -16.93
C VAL A 587 -5.86 17.51 -15.48
N GLY A 588 -6.01 16.59 -14.53
CA GLY A 588 -5.95 16.90 -13.10
C GLY A 588 -4.66 17.62 -12.69
N SER A 589 -4.78 18.78 -12.04
CA SER A 589 -3.65 19.62 -11.62
C SER A 589 -3.06 19.24 -10.25
N SER A 590 -3.23 18.00 -9.81
CA SER A 590 -2.58 17.47 -8.62
C SER A 590 -1.07 17.42 -8.86
N VAL A 591 -0.32 18.15 -8.02
CA VAL A 591 1.13 18.33 -8.09
C VAL A 591 1.83 16.96 -8.18
N GLY A 592 2.59 16.71 -9.25
CA GLY A 592 3.39 15.48 -9.40
C GLY A 592 3.14 14.65 -10.66
N GLY A 593 2.19 15.02 -11.54
CA GLY A 593 2.10 14.51 -12.92
C GLY A 593 1.57 13.08 -13.11
N GLY A 594 1.88 12.14 -12.22
CA GLY A 594 1.20 10.85 -12.16
C GLY A 594 -0.23 10.97 -11.62
N LEU A 595 -0.93 9.85 -11.54
CA LEU A 595 -2.00 9.69 -10.54
C LEU A 595 -1.27 9.53 -9.20
N GLY A 596 -1.51 10.45 -8.27
CA GLY A 596 -0.54 10.84 -7.24
C GLY A 596 -0.01 9.69 -6.37
N ILE A 597 1.18 9.19 -6.71
CA ILE A 597 2.06 8.42 -5.82
C ILE A 597 3.39 9.20 -5.72
N SER A 598 3.28 10.44 -5.23
CA SER A 598 4.40 11.26 -4.79
C SER A 598 4.53 11.11 -3.28
N GLY A 599 5.73 10.77 -2.79
CA GLY A 599 5.93 10.19 -1.45
C GLY A 599 5.52 11.06 -0.25
N ALA A 600 5.47 10.38 0.90
CA ALA A 600 5.09 10.85 2.24
C ALA A 600 3.63 11.30 2.44
N GLY A 601 2.91 10.61 3.33
CA GLY A 601 1.72 11.11 4.07
C GLY A 601 0.44 11.42 3.26
N GLY A 602 0.45 11.29 1.94
CA GLY A 602 -0.65 11.68 1.06
C GLY A 602 -1.85 10.73 1.07
N SER A 603 -2.73 10.82 2.07
CA SER A 603 -4.04 10.16 2.02
C SER A 603 -4.92 10.79 0.94
N TYR A 604 -4.89 10.24 -0.27
CA TYR A 604 -5.73 10.64 -1.38
C TYR A 604 -6.92 9.67 -1.53
N LEU A 605 -8.11 10.24 -1.72
CA LEU A 605 -9.42 9.58 -1.78
C LEU A 605 -10.02 9.15 -0.43
N HIS A 606 -10.71 10.10 0.21
CA HIS A 606 -11.70 9.80 1.26
C HIS A 606 -12.74 8.77 0.76
N ARG A 607 -12.67 7.54 1.30
CA ARG A 607 -13.75 6.56 1.16
C ARG A 607 -15.01 7.06 1.88
N GLY A 608 -15.97 7.55 1.10
CA GLY A 608 -17.32 7.86 1.57
C GLY A 608 -18.35 7.42 0.55
N PHE A 609 -19.00 6.27 0.78
CA PHE A 609 -20.22 5.90 0.07
C PHE A 609 -21.25 7.03 0.24
N GLY A 610 -21.44 7.86 -0.80
CA GLY A 610 -22.40 8.97 -0.80
C GLY A 610 -21.84 10.39 -0.97
N LYS A 611 -20.53 10.61 -1.09
CA LYS A 611 -19.98 11.91 -1.56
C LYS A 611 -19.48 11.78 -2.99
N GLY A 612 -20.08 12.57 -3.89
CA GLY A 612 -20.06 12.29 -5.33
C GLY A 612 -18.82 12.73 -6.10
N VAL A 613 -18.83 12.37 -7.39
CA VAL A 613 -17.88 12.53 -8.52
C VAL A 613 -17.20 13.91 -8.70
N ARG A 614 -17.38 14.89 -7.80
CA ARG A 614 -16.94 16.29 -7.97
C ARG A 614 -15.43 16.53 -7.95
N GLU A 615 -14.60 15.51 -7.69
CA GLU A 615 -13.14 15.63 -7.59
C GLU A 615 -12.37 14.64 -8.49
N MET A 616 -13.05 13.83 -9.31
CA MET A 616 -12.38 12.93 -10.27
C MET A 616 -12.03 13.68 -11.56
N ASP A 617 -10.73 13.75 -11.88
CA ASP A 617 -10.26 14.25 -13.17
C ASP A 617 -10.55 13.24 -14.31
N GLY A 618 -10.52 13.70 -15.56
CA GLY A 618 -10.93 12.88 -16.71
C GLY A 618 -10.07 11.63 -16.94
N ARG A 619 -8.79 11.65 -16.55
CA ARG A 619 -7.88 10.50 -16.65
C ARG A 619 -8.25 9.45 -15.61
N TYR A 620 -8.37 9.83 -14.33
CA TYR A 620 -8.79 8.89 -13.27
C TYR A 620 -10.17 8.29 -13.56
N LEU A 621 -11.14 9.12 -13.99
CA LEU A 621 -12.47 8.66 -14.37
C LEU A 621 -12.41 7.63 -15.51
N SER A 622 -11.58 7.86 -16.54
CA SER A 622 -11.44 6.91 -17.65
C SER A 622 -10.90 5.53 -17.21
N LEU A 623 -9.93 5.51 -16.30
CA LEU A 623 -9.42 4.27 -15.70
C LEU A 623 -10.50 3.57 -14.86
N LYS A 624 -11.22 4.33 -14.03
CA LYS A 624 -12.27 3.78 -13.16
C LYS A 624 -13.40 3.13 -13.97
N LEU A 625 -13.87 3.80 -15.03
CA LEU A 625 -14.89 3.26 -15.93
C LEU A 625 -14.42 2.02 -16.69
N VAL A 626 -13.13 1.91 -17.02
CA VAL A 626 -12.55 0.71 -17.62
C VAL A 626 -12.47 -0.45 -16.63
N VAL A 627 -12.03 -0.20 -15.38
CA VAL A 627 -12.00 -1.20 -14.31
C VAL A 627 -13.41 -1.71 -13.99
N ASP A 628 -14.38 -0.83 -13.83
CA ASP A 628 -15.78 -1.21 -13.58
C ASP A 628 -16.40 -1.93 -14.79
N GLY A 629 -16.07 -1.50 -16.02
CA GLY A 629 -16.47 -2.18 -17.24
C GLY A 629 -15.95 -3.64 -17.32
N MET A 630 -14.72 -3.90 -16.87
CA MET A 630 -14.19 -5.27 -16.77
C MET A 630 -14.98 -6.15 -15.79
N ALA A 631 -15.48 -5.58 -14.69
CA ALA A 631 -16.27 -6.29 -13.70
C ALA A 631 -17.73 -6.53 -14.14
N LEU A 632 -18.29 -5.65 -14.97
CA LEU A 632 -19.66 -5.75 -15.49
C LEU A 632 -19.79 -6.64 -16.74
N GLN A 633 -18.76 -6.71 -17.59
CA GLN A 633 -18.85 -7.40 -18.88
C GLN A 633 -18.96 -8.93 -18.74
N PRO A 634 -19.62 -9.61 -19.71
CA PRO A 634 -19.73 -11.07 -19.68
C PRO A 634 -18.37 -11.75 -19.93
N CYS A 635 -18.25 -13.01 -19.53
CA CYS A 635 -17.12 -13.87 -19.85
C CYS A 635 -16.93 -14.02 -21.38
N ASN A 636 -15.69 -13.87 -21.86
CA ASN A 636 -15.31 -13.79 -23.29
C ASN A 636 -16.12 -12.76 -24.09
N PRO A 637 -16.05 -11.46 -23.72
CA PRO A 637 -16.85 -10.41 -24.33
C PRO A 637 -16.38 -10.06 -25.74
N THR A 638 -17.29 -9.50 -26.53
CA THR A 638 -16.99 -8.78 -27.79
C THR A 638 -16.75 -7.31 -27.51
N PHE A 639 -16.10 -6.58 -28.43
CA PHE A 639 -15.89 -5.11 -28.32
C PHE A 639 -17.22 -4.38 -28.05
N VAL A 640 -18.30 -4.81 -28.70
CA VAL A 640 -19.64 -4.22 -28.53
C VAL A 640 -20.11 -4.38 -27.07
N GLN A 641 -19.94 -5.57 -26.48
CA GLN A 641 -20.33 -5.83 -25.09
C GLN A 641 -19.41 -5.11 -24.08
N ALA A 642 -18.10 -5.06 -24.33
CA ALA A 642 -17.16 -4.34 -23.48
C ALA A 642 -17.40 -2.81 -23.49
N ARG A 643 -17.74 -2.25 -24.66
CA ARG A 643 -18.22 -0.86 -24.79
C ARG A 643 -19.48 -0.63 -23.96
N ASP A 644 -20.46 -1.50 -24.10
CA ASP A 644 -21.74 -1.36 -23.40
C ASP A 644 -21.55 -1.48 -21.88
N ALA A 645 -20.65 -2.36 -21.41
CA ALA A 645 -20.25 -2.45 -20.00
C ALA A 645 -19.55 -1.17 -19.47
N ILE A 646 -18.72 -0.50 -20.28
CA ILE A 646 -18.10 0.80 -19.91
C ILE A 646 -19.14 1.93 -19.85
N LEU A 647 -20.16 1.89 -20.71
CA LEU A 647 -21.29 2.83 -20.64
C LEU A 647 -22.16 2.57 -19.39
N ASP A 648 -22.44 1.30 -19.08
CA ASP A 648 -23.18 0.90 -17.87
C ASP A 648 -22.40 1.21 -16.59
N ALA A 649 -21.06 1.14 -16.61
CA ALA A 649 -20.20 1.64 -15.53
C ALA A 649 -20.41 3.15 -15.28
N ASP A 650 -20.54 3.97 -16.34
CA ASP A 650 -20.83 5.41 -16.18
C ASP A 650 -22.26 5.65 -15.67
N VAL A 651 -23.22 4.82 -16.07
CA VAL A 651 -24.58 4.82 -15.50
C VAL A 651 -24.54 4.54 -13.99
N ALA A 652 -23.82 3.50 -13.57
CA ALA A 652 -23.70 3.12 -12.16
C ALA A 652 -22.93 4.15 -11.32
N LEU A 653 -21.82 4.68 -11.83
CA LEU A 653 -20.91 5.57 -11.09
C LEU A 653 -21.37 7.03 -11.08
N THR A 654 -21.85 7.55 -12.21
CA THR A 654 -22.12 9.00 -12.38
C THR A 654 -23.58 9.33 -12.64
N GLY A 655 -24.42 8.33 -12.96
CA GLY A 655 -25.77 8.50 -13.49
C GLY A 655 -25.81 8.68 -15.01
N GLY A 656 -24.77 8.24 -15.74
CA GLY A 656 -24.72 8.27 -17.20
C GLY A 656 -24.34 9.64 -17.77
N LYS A 657 -23.71 10.49 -16.98
CA LYS A 657 -23.42 11.90 -17.34
C LYS A 657 -22.44 12.03 -18.48
N ASN A 658 -21.65 11.00 -18.77
CA ASN A 658 -20.54 11.00 -19.72
C ASN A 658 -20.84 10.15 -20.97
N GLY A 659 -22.08 9.69 -21.12
CA GLY A 659 -22.51 8.91 -22.27
C GLY A 659 -22.17 9.58 -23.60
N CYS A 660 -22.26 10.90 -23.72
CA CYS A 660 -21.91 11.61 -24.96
C CYS A 660 -20.42 11.48 -25.31
N GLU A 661 -19.53 11.67 -24.34
CA GLU A 661 -18.08 11.60 -24.48
C GLU A 661 -17.63 10.17 -24.80
N ILE A 662 -18.18 9.18 -24.07
CA ILE A 662 -17.88 7.76 -24.27
C ILE A 662 -18.38 7.31 -25.66
N TRP A 663 -19.62 7.62 -26.03
CA TRP A 663 -20.15 7.29 -27.36
C TRP A 663 -19.40 7.98 -28.48
N ARG A 664 -19.00 9.26 -28.33
CA ARG A 664 -18.17 9.97 -29.34
C ARG A 664 -16.84 9.26 -29.57
N GLY A 665 -16.18 8.78 -28.52
CA GLY A 665 -14.89 8.08 -28.64
C GLY A 665 -15.02 6.76 -29.41
N PHE A 666 -15.95 5.91 -29.00
CA PHE A 666 -16.20 4.63 -29.68
C PHE A 666 -16.75 4.80 -31.10
N ALA A 667 -17.69 5.72 -31.32
CA ALA A 667 -18.28 5.97 -32.64
C ALA A 667 -17.25 6.51 -33.64
N LYS A 668 -16.32 7.39 -33.21
CA LYS A 668 -15.22 7.90 -34.05
C LYS A 668 -14.38 6.77 -34.67
N ARG A 669 -14.22 5.65 -33.97
CA ARG A 669 -13.48 4.45 -34.45
C ARG A 669 -14.38 3.30 -34.91
N GLY A 670 -15.63 3.61 -35.26
CA GLY A 670 -16.54 2.65 -35.89
C GLY A 670 -17.22 1.67 -34.93
N LEU A 671 -17.19 1.91 -33.61
CA LEU A 671 -17.90 1.11 -32.60
C LEU A 671 -19.14 1.85 -32.03
N GLY A 672 -19.81 2.65 -32.86
CA GLY A 672 -21.08 3.31 -32.55
C GLY A 672 -22.27 2.35 -32.41
N SER A 673 -23.47 2.89 -32.17
CA SER A 673 -24.66 2.13 -31.76
C SER A 673 -25.15 1.11 -32.81
N GLY A 674 -24.84 1.35 -34.09
CA GLY A 674 -25.09 0.39 -35.18
C GLY A 674 -24.06 -0.73 -35.32
N ALA A 675 -22.96 -0.70 -34.57
CA ALA A 675 -21.87 -1.67 -34.71
C ALA A 675 -22.30 -3.08 -34.27
N ARG A 676 -21.84 -4.12 -34.96
CA ARG A 676 -22.23 -5.51 -34.68
C ARG A 676 -21.03 -6.45 -34.80
N TYR A 677 -20.83 -7.27 -33.78
CA TYR A 677 -19.91 -8.39 -33.85
C TYR A 677 -20.37 -9.45 -34.85
N ARG A 678 -19.45 -9.93 -35.68
CA ARG A 678 -19.51 -11.21 -36.39
C ARG A 678 -18.08 -11.71 -36.56
N ARG A 679 -17.81 -12.98 -36.25
CA ARG A 679 -16.46 -13.60 -36.19
C ARG A 679 -15.45 -13.12 -37.26
N PHE A 680 -15.88 -13.00 -38.53
CA PHE A 680 -15.05 -12.59 -39.67
C PHE A 680 -15.60 -11.38 -40.45
N ARG A 681 -16.71 -10.77 -40.01
CA ARG A 681 -17.45 -9.74 -40.78
C ARG A 681 -18.13 -8.72 -39.85
N ARG A 682 -17.36 -8.18 -38.91
CA ARG A 682 -17.78 -7.08 -38.02
C ARG A 682 -18.28 -5.92 -38.86
N MET A 683 -19.40 -5.35 -38.45
CA MET A 683 -19.98 -4.17 -39.08
C MET A 683 -19.67 -2.97 -38.19
N GLY A 684 -18.97 -1.99 -38.74
CA GLY A 684 -18.71 -0.72 -38.05
C GLY A 684 -19.91 0.22 -38.10
N SER A 685 -19.93 1.20 -37.20
CA SER A 685 -20.91 2.29 -37.17
C SER A 685 -20.28 3.53 -36.55
N THR A 686 -20.53 4.70 -37.12
CA THR A 686 -20.18 6.01 -36.56
C THR A 686 -21.38 6.68 -35.87
N THR A 687 -22.47 5.94 -35.68
CA THR A 687 -23.74 6.47 -35.14
C THR A 687 -23.67 6.59 -33.61
N ILE A 688 -24.03 7.77 -33.10
CA ILE A 688 -24.28 8.03 -31.67
C ILE A 688 -25.80 7.88 -31.43
N PRO A 689 -26.26 7.28 -30.33
CA PRO A 689 -27.69 7.20 -30.05
C PRO A 689 -28.36 8.58 -29.93
N PRO A 690 -29.58 8.78 -30.48
CA PRO A 690 -30.31 10.03 -30.33
C PRO A 690 -30.52 10.41 -28.85
N GLY A 691 -30.39 11.70 -28.53
CA GLY A 691 -30.65 12.23 -27.20
C GLY A 691 -29.54 12.03 -26.16
N VAL A 692 -28.49 11.24 -26.47
CA VAL A 692 -27.33 11.05 -25.56
C VAL A 692 -26.39 12.26 -25.58
N CYS A 693 -26.12 12.80 -26.76
CA CYS A 693 -25.52 14.13 -26.90
C CYS A 693 -26.66 15.14 -27.15
N GLN A 694 -27.24 15.68 -26.08
CA GLN A 694 -27.96 16.96 -26.21
C GLN A 694 -26.90 18.05 -26.30
N ASP A 695 -26.88 18.80 -27.39
CA ASP A 695 -25.95 19.90 -27.55
C ASP A 695 -26.15 20.94 -26.44
N LEU A 696 -25.04 21.52 -25.98
CA LEU A 696 -24.99 22.69 -25.10
C LEU A 696 -25.49 23.93 -25.85
N MET A 697 -26.79 23.95 -26.18
CA MET A 697 -27.53 25.14 -26.62
C MET A 697 -28.37 25.70 -25.47
N ARG A 698 -27.68 26.08 -24.39
CA ARG A 698 -28.11 27.09 -23.40
C ARG A 698 -26.90 27.80 -22.83
#